data_AF-A0A6G0XQR6-F1
#
_entry.id   AF-A0A6G0XQR6-F1
#
_cell.length_a   1.000
_cell.length_b   1.000
_cell.length_c   1.000
_cell.angle_alpha   90.00
_cell.angle_beta   90.00
_cell.angle_gamma   90.00
#
_symmetry.space_group_name_H-M   'P 1'
#
loop_
_entity.id
_entity.type
_entity.pdbx_description
1 polymer ?
#
loop_
_entity_poly.entity_id
_entity_poly.type
_entity_poly.pdbx_seq_one_letter_code
_entity_poly.pdbx_strand_id
1 'polypeptide(L)'
;MPSVAPLRENLQFHGIAAASRSPFSTRREWIERMVGVVVVMLSMAMSIVYLSILESYVENDYFWTHFNTSGAQTFLSDVFNAQLWNTSKDLALFTMDVAIEKDYSTPGTAIAIQATDTRRIIMEQLNNLPRAILGLRSQTADQAMRSLMCYCWIDFNQRWEVAHTAGRQARCRDRYFDNGAVYMEAMLRNTDWAAFSQRWGPVFDLAYGTAIYETAGGIAWLNQTTSALATTSPEAELRHWVDRYNIQRYVLPWHNRHISGFTNSVLLRTALQTFSLALNQVQYERRVGLWTSVLASYGAYNEFNYAQDTQVSLVRNASNSFTRANNTLSQEMWTGGYPDTPWSIWLHDNIGPLASIDLIYVLPPSSLTTTLTTAYTTLVRDIQMDQQLHALYQAVHAVEFDMVPLSWKLPGVHYAGGTPLCYVGSPTLTVEQSFGFDDACSEFQPRMSLHGDAKNIMLALMVLQADSSFEKRIPDICSLNQNAIESCQSSLNSILRLFALWESKKTLALPNATEIIELGIGLRQYAMVNAIPTTLHQPLLDPGDFIWNFYGWLHLVDWIQGRREVVAFEGDVSTMTLISKAYMPLSFTVDPLQTPTRFSYAVWMLILYTCVLGAAVIVAALAFGIVEKGIFHGSNLWFANSVVGVVWIGRPLLIVRGLTAITALSTAKIQLEAVGGFTRFVVPSRSFLESILLSGETLWLTYSLNDILSVLARDHSYKCAVGSIILVWALSLALDVASPFVPWASLSRQCESPNMDAQMNCITGCVEIGSFTRFSLLCIIQAASVVISYAVARFLRSTNRVQAPVTIPAVSVHLLRPMESKTQRFYFDNVSNVISGLIPCSKSGHGTAFSVLLWMFISTSNAQEMTELKIGRTQPSLHIQHVWSSQPGQHFRALFGVLFLLASAVSSALFFMSLKPN
;
A
#
# COMPACT_ATOMS: atom_id res chain seq x y z
N MET A 1 12.48 91.81 -63.59
CA MET A 1 11.93 93.18 -63.51
C MET A 1 10.68 93.14 -62.66
N PRO A 2 10.48 94.14 -61.79
CA PRO A 2 10.65 94.12 -60.32
C PRO A 2 9.33 93.78 -59.60
N SER A 3 9.18 93.65 -58.27
CA SER A 3 9.69 94.39 -57.10
C SER A 3 9.38 93.57 -55.83
N VAL A 4 10.32 93.31 -54.91
CA VAL A 4 10.77 94.17 -53.77
C VAL A 4 9.70 94.36 -52.68
N ALA A 5 10.07 93.86 -51.49
CA ALA A 5 9.42 93.96 -50.17
C ALA A 5 9.38 95.42 -49.63
N PRO A 6 8.82 95.74 -48.43
CA PRO A 6 9.55 95.48 -47.17
C PRO A 6 8.75 95.33 -45.84
N LEU A 7 9.46 94.71 -44.87
CA LEU A 7 9.66 95.01 -43.44
C LEU A 7 8.49 95.09 -42.40
N ARG A 8 8.48 94.05 -41.54
CA ARG A 8 8.58 94.00 -40.06
C ARG A 8 8.05 95.16 -39.18
N GLU A 9 7.17 94.78 -38.24
CA GLU A 9 7.19 94.85 -36.74
C GLU A 9 5.71 94.75 -36.27
N ASN A 10 5.24 94.16 -35.17
CA ASN A 10 5.77 93.55 -33.95
C ASN A 10 4.63 92.68 -33.32
N LEU A 11 5.01 91.57 -32.66
CA LEU A 11 4.39 90.95 -31.45
C LEU A 11 2.85 90.78 -31.33
N GLN A 12 2.33 89.53 -31.31
CA GLN A 12 1.99 88.75 -30.09
C GLN A 12 0.98 87.59 -30.33
N PHE A 13 1.18 86.53 -29.52
CA PHE A 13 0.32 85.40 -29.16
C PHE A 13 0.06 84.22 -30.13
N HIS A 14 0.71 83.10 -29.79
CA HIS A 14 0.46 81.75 -30.30
C HIS A 14 -0.94 81.25 -29.91
N GLY A 15 -1.80 81.07 -30.92
CA GLY A 15 -3.01 80.26 -30.84
C GLY A 15 -2.70 78.80 -31.16
N ILE A 16 -2.88 77.94 -30.17
CA ILE A 16 -2.74 76.48 -30.24
C ILE A 16 -3.72 75.94 -31.28
N ALA A 17 -3.20 75.44 -32.40
CA ALA A 17 -3.98 74.68 -33.38
C ALA A 17 -4.32 73.30 -32.78
N ALA A 18 -5.62 73.07 -32.57
CA ALA A 18 -6.18 71.83 -32.08
C ALA A 18 -5.75 70.64 -32.96
N ALA A 19 -5.02 69.70 -32.36
CA ALA A 19 -4.78 68.39 -32.94
C ALA A 19 -6.13 67.67 -33.12
N SER A 20 -6.38 67.26 -34.35
CA SER A 20 -7.55 66.50 -34.78
C SER A 20 -7.75 65.24 -33.93
N ARG A 21 -8.93 65.15 -33.29
CA ARG A 21 -9.41 63.92 -32.65
C ARG A 21 -9.62 62.86 -33.74
N SER A 22 -8.94 61.72 -33.62
CA SER A 22 -9.25 60.53 -34.42
C SER A 22 -10.66 60.01 -34.09
N PRO A 23 -11.40 59.46 -35.07
CA PRO A 23 -12.81 59.15 -34.94
C PRO A 23 -13.04 57.88 -34.11
N PHE A 24 -14.26 57.74 -33.59
CA PHE A 24 -14.76 56.65 -32.77
C PHE A 24 -14.37 55.26 -33.30
N SER A 25 -13.84 54.41 -32.41
CA SER A 25 -13.60 52.98 -32.66
C SER A 25 -14.84 52.32 -33.26
N THR A 26 -14.68 51.49 -34.29
CA THR A 26 -15.79 50.74 -34.86
C THR A 26 -16.44 49.85 -33.77
N ARG A 27 -17.77 49.66 -33.80
CA ARG A 27 -18.50 48.78 -32.84
C ARG A 27 -17.84 47.40 -32.71
N ARG A 28 -17.24 46.91 -33.80
CA ARG A 28 -16.47 45.66 -33.88
C ARG A 28 -15.21 45.65 -32.99
N GLU A 29 -14.40 46.71 -33.02
CA GLU A 29 -13.19 46.81 -32.18
C GLU A 29 -13.53 46.88 -30.69
N TRP A 30 -14.63 47.55 -30.34
CA TRP A 30 -15.08 47.62 -28.95
C TRP A 30 -15.56 46.25 -28.43
N ILE A 31 -16.31 45.52 -29.24
CA ILE A 31 -16.70 44.13 -28.93
C ILE A 31 -15.46 43.24 -28.80
N GLU A 32 -14.48 43.35 -29.71
CA GLU A 32 -13.24 42.57 -29.66
C GLU A 32 -12.44 42.82 -28.37
N ARG A 33 -12.34 44.08 -27.93
CA ARG A 33 -11.71 44.45 -26.65
C ARG A 33 -12.43 43.86 -25.45
N MET A 34 -13.76 43.98 -25.41
CA MET A 34 -14.58 43.40 -24.33
C MET A 34 -14.43 41.89 -24.27
N VAL A 35 -14.48 41.19 -25.40
CA VAL A 35 -14.28 39.74 -25.47
C VAL A 35 -12.88 39.36 -24.99
N GLY A 36 -11.84 40.08 -25.43
CA GLY A 36 -10.46 39.84 -24.98
C GLY A 36 -10.29 39.98 -23.46
N VAL A 37 -10.87 41.02 -22.86
CA VAL A 37 -10.84 41.23 -21.40
C VAL A 37 -11.60 40.10 -20.70
N VAL A 38 -12.79 39.73 -21.18
CA VAL A 38 -13.58 38.63 -20.61
C VAL A 38 -12.81 37.30 -20.66
N VAL A 39 -12.16 36.97 -21.77
CA VAL A 39 -11.36 35.75 -21.93
C VAL A 39 -10.24 35.68 -20.89
N VAL A 40 -9.51 36.78 -20.69
CA VAL A 40 -8.40 36.83 -19.73
C VAL A 40 -8.89 36.79 -18.29
N MET A 41 -9.96 37.51 -17.96
CA MET A 41 -10.56 37.45 -16.62
C MET A 41 -11.09 36.05 -16.30
N LEU A 42 -11.75 35.41 -17.27
CA LEU A 42 -12.22 34.03 -17.14
C LEU A 42 -11.04 33.07 -16.95
N SER A 43 -9.98 33.22 -17.74
CA SER A 43 -8.78 32.38 -17.57
C SER A 43 -8.12 32.58 -16.21
N MET A 44 -8.09 33.79 -15.67
CA MET A 44 -7.55 34.04 -14.33
C MET A 44 -8.43 33.39 -13.26
N ALA A 45 -9.76 33.48 -13.40
CA ALA A 45 -10.69 32.78 -12.51
C ALA A 45 -10.51 31.25 -12.61
N MET A 46 -10.34 30.70 -13.82
CA MET A 46 -10.06 29.27 -14.03
C MET A 46 -8.76 28.83 -13.37
N SER A 47 -7.69 29.63 -13.44
CA SER A 47 -6.42 29.35 -12.76
C SER A 47 -6.54 29.35 -11.23
N ILE A 48 -7.41 30.20 -10.66
CA ILE A 48 -7.70 30.22 -9.22
C ILE A 48 -8.49 28.97 -8.81
N VAL A 49 -9.52 28.60 -9.58
CA VAL A 49 -10.29 27.37 -9.34
C VAL A 49 -9.41 26.12 -9.51
N TYR A 50 -8.50 26.12 -10.48
CA TYR A 50 -7.51 25.05 -10.63
C TYR A 50 -6.63 24.91 -9.38
N LEU A 51 -6.16 26.01 -8.79
CA LEU A 51 -5.39 25.93 -7.55
C LEU A 51 -6.18 25.25 -6.42
N SER A 52 -7.48 25.55 -6.27
CA SER A 52 -8.31 24.88 -5.26
C SER A 52 -8.56 23.40 -5.57
N ILE A 53 -8.68 23.02 -6.85
CA ILE A 53 -8.80 21.61 -7.24
C ILE A 53 -7.49 20.88 -6.96
N LEU A 54 -6.37 21.50 -7.36
CA LEU A 54 -5.05 20.92 -7.25
C LEU A 54 -4.64 20.72 -5.79
N GLU A 55 -5.00 21.66 -4.90
CA GLU A 55 -4.69 21.60 -3.46
C GLU A 55 -4.99 20.22 -2.89
N SER A 56 -6.17 19.65 -3.15
CA SER A 56 -6.54 18.31 -2.70
C SER A 56 -5.64 17.20 -3.27
N TYR A 57 -5.18 17.32 -4.52
CA TYR A 57 -4.27 16.32 -5.12
C TYR A 57 -2.84 16.45 -4.62
N VAL A 58 -2.39 17.61 -4.13
CA VAL A 58 -1.00 17.83 -3.71
C VAL A 58 -0.85 17.99 -2.19
N GLU A 59 -1.79 17.45 -1.43
CA GLU A 59 -1.69 17.33 0.03
C GLU A 59 -0.52 16.43 0.46
N ASN A 60 -0.16 15.45 -0.38
CA ASN A 60 0.90 14.47 -0.15
C ASN A 60 1.51 13.99 -1.48
N ASP A 61 2.72 13.43 -1.40
CA ASP A 61 3.53 13.01 -2.55
C ASP A 61 2.95 11.79 -3.28
N TYR A 62 1.90 11.17 -2.75
CA TYR A 62 1.19 10.09 -3.43
C TYR A 62 0.20 10.59 -4.49
N PHE A 63 -0.17 11.87 -4.44
CA PHE A 63 -1.31 12.43 -5.15
C PHE A 63 -2.67 11.83 -4.73
N TRP A 64 -2.76 11.28 -3.51
CA TRP A 64 -3.98 10.72 -2.96
C TRP A 64 -4.76 11.81 -2.23
N THR A 65 -5.93 12.19 -2.75
CA THR A 65 -6.78 13.23 -2.14
C THR A 65 -7.28 12.88 -0.74
N HIS A 66 -7.26 13.82 0.20
CA HIS A 66 -7.75 13.63 1.58
C HIS A 66 -7.08 12.46 2.32
N PHE A 67 -5.84 12.12 1.97
CA PHE A 67 -5.11 11.05 2.62
C PHE A 67 -4.53 11.54 3.95
N ASN A 68 -4.83 10.81 5.02
CA ASN A 68 -4.24 11.00 6.33
C ASN A 68 -3.81 9.65 6.92
N THR A 69 -2.81 9.66 7.79
CA THR A 69 -2.31 8.42 8.41
C THR A 69 -3.30 7.84 9.40
N SER A 70 -3.95 8.70 10.20
CA SER A 70 -4.90 8.28 11.23
C SER A 70 -6.25 7.81 10.70
N GLY A 71 -6.58 8.02 9.43
CA GLY A 71 -7.86 7.65 8.87
C GLY A 71 -7.71 6.77 7.64
N ALA A 72 -7.28 7.35 6.52
CA ALA A 72 -7.15 6.67 5.23
C ALA A 72 -6.15 5.52 5.30
N GLN A 73 -4.96 5.73 5.86
CA GLN A 73 -3.97 4.66 5.98
C GLN A 73 -4.39 3.59 7.00
N THR A 74 -4.96 3.98 8.16
CA THR A 74 -5.48 3.02 9.13
C THR A 74 -6.60 2.16 8.53
N PHE A 75 -7.57 2.77 7.84
CA PHE A 75 -8.65 2.04 7.17
C PHE A 75 -8.10 1.08 6.11
N LEU A 76 -7.19 1.55 5.26
CA LEU A 76 -6.49 0.71 4.29
C LEU A 76 -5.84 -0.50 4.97
N SER A 77 -5.16 -0.26 6.08
CA SER A 77 -4.46 -1.29 6.84
C SER A 77 -5.41 -2.30 7.46
N ASP A 78 -6.51 -1.86 8.06
CA ASP A 78 -7.52 -2.75 8.63
C ASP A 78 -8.20 -3.59 7.54
N VAL A 79 -8.48 -3.04 6.35
CA VAL A 79 -9.05 -3.80 5.22
C VAL A 79 -8.10 -4.91 4.76
N PHE A 80 -6.81 -4.61 4.61
CA PHE A 80 -5.82 -5.61 4.23
C PHE A 80 -5.57 -6.64 5.33
N ASN A 81 -5.54 -6.23 6.60
CA ASN A 81 -5.38 -7.14 7.74
C ASN A 81 -6.59 -8.06 7.91
N ALA A 82 -7.80 -7.61 7.54
CA ALA A 82 -8.98 -8.47 7.47
C ALA A 82 -8.89 -9.56 6.39
N GLN A 83 -7.97 -9.46 5.42
CA GLN A 83 -7.70 -10.52 4.42
C GLN A 83 -6.70 -11.54 4.97
N LEU A 84 -7.16 -12.36 5.91
CA LEU A 84 -6.34 -13.27 6.70
C LEU A 84 -5.65 -14.36 5.86
N TRP A 85 -6.44 -15.06 5.05
CA TRP A 85 -6.03 -16.29 4.35
C TRP A 85 -5.25 -16.02 3.07
N ASN A 86 -4.26 -16.87 2.78
CA ASN A 86 -3.38 -16.75 1.62
C ASN A 86 -4.13 -16.98 0.30
N THR A 87 -4.70 -15.91 -0.25
CA THR A 87 -5.44 -15.90 -1.51
C THR A 87 -4.92 -14.81 -2.43
N SER A 88 -4.87 -15.08 -3.73
CA SER A 88 -4.56 -14.08 -4.76
C SER A 88 -5.85 -13.70 -5.48
N LYS A 89 -6.27 -12.44 -5.33
CA LYS A 89 -7.54 -11.94 -5.90
C LYS A 89 -7.52 -10.43 -6.02
N ASP A 90 -8.42 -9.91 -6.85
CA ASP A 90 -8.74 -8.49 -6.85
C ASP A 90 -9.45 -8.13 -5.54
N LEU A 91 -8.98 -7.07 -4.90
CA LEU A 91 -9.55 -6.54 -3.68
C LEU A 91 -10.48 -5.41 -4.04
N ALA A 92 -11.76 -5.54 -3.70
CA ALA A 92 -12.78 -4.53 -3.93
C ALA A 92 -12.66 -3.33 -2.96
N LEU A 93 -11.45 -2.79 -2.80
CA LEU A 93 -11.06 -1.77 -1.82
C LEU A 93 -11.90 -0.49 -1.90
N PHE A 94 -12.28 -0.12 -3.12
CA PHE A 94 -13.03 1.09 -3.44
C PHE A 94 -14.55 0.84 -3.52
N THR A 95 -15.04 -0.21 -2.86
CA THR A 95 -16.45 -0.59 -2.83
C THR A 95 -16.93 -0.76 -1.38
N MET A 96 -18.24 -0.88 -1.20
CA MET A 96 -18.83 -1.10 0.12
C MET A 96 -18.63 -2.52 0.68
N ASP A 97 -18.12 -3.45 -0.13
CA ASP A 97 -17.94 -4.85 0.24
C ASP A 97 -16.90 -5.07 1.34
N VAL A 98 -15.99 -4.10 1.48
CA VAL A 98 -14.91 -4.10 2.47
C VAL A 98 -15.11 -3.03 3.55
N ALA A 99 -16.32 -2.47 3.66
CA ALA A 99 -16.59 -1.44 4.65
C ALA A 99 -16.40 -1.98 6.08
N ILE A 100 -15.83 -1.16 6.96
CA ILE A 100 -15.50 -1.56 8.34
C ILE A 100 -16.35 -0.74 9.30
N GLU A 101 -16.95 -1.41 10.27
CA GLU A 101 -17.67 -0.81 11.39
C GLU A 101 -16.69 -0.26 12.43
N LYS A 102 -16.10 0.89 12.10
CA LYS A 102 -15.12 1.59 12.94
C LYS A 102 -15.07 3.06 12.52
N ASP A 103 -14.93 3.93 13.50
CA ASP A 103 -14.71 5.36 13.27
C ASP A 103 -13.21 5.64 13.07
N TYR A 104 -12.89 6.26 11.94
CA TYR A 104 -11.53 6.62 11.54
C TYR A 104 -11.27 8.14 11.59
N SER A 105 -12.21 8.92 12.12
CA SER A 105 -12.10 10.37 12.20
C SER A 105 -11.22 10.86 13.36
N THR A 106 -10.92 9.99 14.33
CA THR A 106 -10.16 10.36 15.54
C THR A 106 -8.65 10.38 15.30
N PRO A 107 -7.91 11.33 15.91
CA PRO A 107 -6.46 11.36 15.83
C PRO A 107 -5.88 10.19 16.64
N GLY A 108 -5.25 9.23 15.96
CA GLY A 108 -4.59 8.08 16.60
C GLY A 108 -5.39 6.78 16.58
N THR A 109 -6.24 6.56 15.59
CA THR A 109 -6.92 5.26 15.42
C THR A 109 -5.87 4.15 15.27
N ALA A 110 -5.95 3.13 16.13
CA ALA A 110 -5.04 2.00 16.09
C ALA A 110 -5.55 0.93 15.13
N ILE A 111 -4.65 0.37 14.32
CA ILE A 111 -4.88 -0.78 13.46
C ILE A 111 -4.96 -2.03 14.34
N ALA A 112 -5.97 -2.87 14.12
CA ALA A 112 -6.12 -4.13 14.83
C ALA A 112 -5.37 -5.24 14.07
N ILE A 113 -4.55 -6.00 14.79
CA ILE A 113 -3.80 -7.15 14.25
C ILE A 113 -4.25 -8.39 15.02
N GLN A 114 -4.69 -9.44 14.34
CA GLN A 114 -5.05 -10.66 15.06
C GLN A 114 -3.78 -11.29 15.64
N ALA A 115 -3.81 -11.65 16.92
CA ALA A 115 -2.62 -12.19 17.59
C ALA A 115 -2.14 -13.52 16.97
N THR A 116 -3.00 -14.22 16.23
CA THR A 116 -2.67 -15.46 15.49
C THR A 116 -2.03 -15.22 14.13
N ASP A 117 -2.11 -14.00 13.58
CA ASP A 117 -1.75 -13.71 12.19
C ASP A 117 -0.31 -14.08 11.89
N THR A 118 0.63 -13.63 12.71
CA THR A 118 2.06 -13.90 12.48
C THR A 118 2.34 -15.40 12.47
N ARG A 119 1.76 -16.16 13.40
CA ARG A 119 1.96 -17.62 13.50
C ARG A 119 1.39 -18.35 12.29
N ARG A 120 0.15 -18.00 11.92
CA ARG A 120 -0.50 -18.54 10.71
C ARG A 120 0.34 -18.26 9.47
N ILE A 121 0.74 -17.00 9.27
CA ILE A 121 1.50 -16.58 8.10
C ILE A 121 2.84 -17.30 8.05
N ILE A 122 3.57 -17.42 9.16
CA ILE A 122 4.84 -18.17 9.19
C ILE A 122 4.63 -19.61 8.72
N MET A 123 3.60 -20.28 9.23
CA MET A 123 3.29 -21.64 8.82
C MET A 123 2.93 -21.72 7.32
N GLU A 124 2.00 -20.89 6.85
CA GLU A 124 1.57 -20.84 5.44
C GLU A 124 2.74 -20.57 4.48
N GLN A 125 3.64 -19.66 4.85
CA GLN A 125 4.73 -19.21 3.98
C GLN A 125 5.91 -20.17 3.99
N LEU A 126 6.28 -20.73 5.15
CA LEU A 126 7.38 -21.70 5.25
C LEU A 126 6.98 -23.07 4.70
N ASN A 127 5.70 -23.42 4.67
CA ASN A 127 5.24 -24.64 4.01
C ASN A 127 5.61 -24.68 2.50
N ASN A 128 5.87 -23.52 1.89
CA ASN A 128 6.39 -23.43 0.52
C ASN A 128 7.91 -23.67 0.49
N LEU A 129 8.34 -24.81 -0.06
CA LEU A 129 9.74 -25.23 -0.10
C LEU A 129 10.73 -24.18 -0.67
N PRO A 130 10.46 -23.53 -1.84
CA PRO A 130 11.31 -22.44 -2.31
C PRO A 130 11.56 -21.34 -1.27
N ARG A 131 10.52 -20.93 -0.54
CA ARG A 131 10.62 -19.89 0.50
C ARG A 131 11.35 -20.41 1.73
N ALA A 132 11.11 -21.65 2.14
CA ALA A 132 11.83 -22.28 3.26
C ALA A 132 13.33 -22.39 2.99
N ILE A 133 13.72 -22.81 1.78
CA ILE A 133 15.15 -22.91 1.39
C ILE A 133 15.80 -21.53 1.44
N LEU A 134 15.16 -20.50 0.87
CA LEU A 134 15.68 -19.13 0.96
C LEU A 134 15.77 -18.65 2.40
N GLY A 135 14.76 -18.94 3.23
CA GLY A 135 14.75 -18.60 4.65
C GLY A 135 15.89 -19.25 5.43
N LEU A 136 16.10 -20.55 5.21
CA LEU A 136 17.21 -21.30 5.81
C LEU A 136 18.57 -20.73 5.37
N ARG A 137 18.72 -20.33 4.10
CA ARG A 137 19.96 -19.71 3.59
C ARG A 137 20.22 -18.32 4.16
N SER A 138 19.17 -17.59 4.55
CA SER A 138 19.30 -16.29 5.21
C SER A 138 19.43 -16.37 6.73
N GLN A 139 19.12 -17.52 7.33
CA GLN A 139 19.07 -17.65 8.78
C GLN A 139 20.46 -17.48 9.41
N THR A 140 20.47 -16.96 10.63
CA THR A 140 21.72 -16.86 11.40
C THR A 140 22.15 -18.24 11.93
N ALA A 141 23.47 -18.46 12.08
CA ALA A 141 23.98 -19.68 12.69
C ALA A 141 23.44 -19.91 14.12
N ASP A 142 23.18 -18.85 14.90
CA ASP A 142 22.53 -18.98 16.22
C ASP A 142 21.06 -19.44 16.11
N GLN A 143 20.33 -19.01 15.08
CA GLN A 143 18.93 -19.41 14.88
C GLN A 143 18.79 -20.87 14.41
N ALA A 144 19.79 -21.44 13.74
CA ALA A 144 19.77 -22.78 13.16
C ALA A 144 19.31 -23.88 14.14
N MET A 145 19.73 -23.80 15.41
CA MET A 145 19.31 -24.74 16.47
C MET A 145 18.23 -24.17 17.40
N ARG A 146 17.86 -22.89 17.25
CA ARG A 146 16.85 -22.23 18.09
C ARG A 146 15.45 -22.21 17.48
N SER A 147 15.33 -22.31 16.16
CA SER A 147 14.06 -22.66 15.52
C SER A 147 13.53 -23.94 16.18
N LEU A 148 12.25 -24.02 16.52
CA LEU A 148 11.73 -25.17 17.26
C LEU A 148 11.60 -26.42 16.37
N MET A 149 12.73 -26.99 15.98
CA MET A 149 12.81 -28.24 15.23
C MET A 149 13.03 -29.39 16.21
N CYS A 150 12.21 -30.43 16.08
CA CYS A 150 12.41 -31.71 16.76
C CYS A 150 12.69 -32.73 15.66
N TYR A 151 13.96 -33.03 15.44
CA TYR A 151 14.36 -33.84 14.30
C TYR A 151 13.90 -35.29 14.49
N CYS A 152 13.64 -35.97 13.36
CA CYS A 152 13.41 -37.41 13.31
C CYS A 152 14.63 -38.12 12.73
N TRP A 153 15.34 -37.45 11.82
CA TRP A 153 16.57 -37.93 11.21
C TRP A 153 17.61 -36.84 11.07
N ILE A 154 18.87 -37.25 11.09
CA ILE A 154 19.97 -36.34 10.73
C ILE A 154 20.03 -36.17 9.21
N ASP A 155 19.85 -37.24 8.45
CA ASP A 155 20.05 -37.28 7.00
C ASP A 155 18.79 -37.62 6.21
N PHE A 156 18.73 -37.21 4.95
CA PHE A 156 17.61 -37.53 4.07
C PHE A 156 17.47 -39.02 3.77
N ASN A 157 18.55 -39.80 3.88
CA ASN A 157 18.50 -41.26 3.72
C ASN A 157 18.05 -42.00 4.99
N GLN A 158 17.67 -41.28 6.04
CA GLN A 158 17.11 -41.84 7.27
C GLN A 158 18.06 -42.85 7.97
N ARG A 159 19.37 -42.69 7.82
CA ARG A 159 20.38 -43.59 8.42
C ARG A 159 20.54 -43.36 9.92
N TRP A 160 20.44 -42.11 10.36
CA TRP A 160 20.57 -41.75 11.76
C TRP A 160 19.24 -41.26 12.31
N GLU A 161 18.56 -42.16 13.02
CA GLU A 161 17.32 -41.87 13.74
C GLU A 161 17.60 -41.16 15.06
N VAL A 162 16.85 -40.10 15.36
CA VAL A 162 17.06 -39.24 16.54
C VAL A 162 15.78 -38.90 17.31
N ALA A 163 14.60 -39.35 16.86
CA ALA A 163 13.38 -39.06 17.60
C ALA A 163 13.43 -39.65 19.01
N HIS A 164 12.92 -38.91 20.00
CA HIS A 164 12.99 -39.24 21.43
C HIS A 164 12.43 -40.63 21.76
N THR A 165 11.26 -40.96 21.24
CA THR A 165 10.60 -42.25 21.48
C THR A 165 10.53 -43.10 20.22
N ALA A 166 10.37 -44.42 20.40
CA ALA A 166 10.13 -45.33 19.28
C ALA A 166 8.79 -45.03 18.60
N GLY A 167 7.76 -44.62 19.38
CA GLY A 167 6.46 -44.21 18.88
C GLY A 167 6.55 -42.97 17.98
N ARG A 168 7.26 -41.93 18.42
CA ARG A 168 7.51 -40.75 17.58
C ARG A 168 8.30 -41.09 16.34
N GLN A 169 9.34 -41.94 16.42
CA GLN A 169 10.09 -42.35 15.23
C GLN A 169 9.22 -43.07 14.19
N ALA A 170 8.28 -43.92 14.64
CA ALA A 170 7.30 -44.55 13.76
C ALA A 170 6.34 -43.52 13.16
N ARG A 171 5.81 -42.60 13.98
CA ARG A 171 4.97 -41.49 13.51
C ARG A 171 5.68 -40.62 12.47
N CYS A 172 6.97 -40.34 12.64
CA CYS A 172 7.77 -39.62 11.65
C CYS A 172 7.80 -40.34 10.30
N ARG A 173 8.02 -41.66 10.29
CA ARG A 173 8.00 -42.47 9.05
C ARG A 173 6.64 -42.44 8.37
N ASP A 174 5.57 -42.55 9.15
CA ASP A 174 4.23 -42.70 8.62
C ASP A 174 3.63 -41.36 8.16
N ARG A 175 3.97 -40.25 8.86
CA ARG A 175 3.29 -38.97 8.70
C ARG A 175 4.17 -37.78 8.35
N TYR A 176 5.48 -37.82 8.62
CA TYR A 176 6.37 -36.64 8.46
C TYR A 176 7.55 -36.86 7.51
N PHE A 177 7.63 -38.01 6.83
CA PHE A 177 8.75 -38.32 5.93
C PHE A 177 8.87 -37.32 4.76
N ASP A 178 7.78 -36.65 4.40
CA ASP A 178 7.71 -35.63 3.36
C ASP A 178 7.97 -34.20 3.87
N ASN A 179 8.21 -34.03 5.17
CA ASN A 179 8.43 -32.75 5.83
C ASN A 179 9.94 -32.46 6.01
N GLY A 180 10.49 -31.52 5.26
CA GLY A 180 11.90 -31.16 5.34
C GLY A 180 12.35 -30.67 6.73
N ALA A 181 11.42 -30.17 7.57
CA ALA A 181 11.73 -29.67 8.90
C ALA A 181 12.15 -30.77 9.90
N VAL A 182 11.85 -32.05 9.62
CA VAL A 182 12.26 -33.17 10.49
C VAL A 182 13.63 -33.76 10.13
N TYR A 183 14.30 -33.21 9.11
CA TYR A 183 15.62 -33.63 8.63
C TYR A 183 16.66 -32.55 8.96
N MET A 184 17.65 -32.88 9.77
CA MET A 184 18.73 -31.93 10.09
C MET A 184 19.55 -31.55 8.86
N GLU A 185 19.71 -32.47 7.91
CA GLU A 185 20.38 -32.25 6.63
C GLU A 185 19.76 -31.08 5.85
N ALA A 186 18.43 -30.91 5.88
CA ALA A 186 17.77 -29.78 5.23
C ALA A 186 18.30 -28.43 5.76
N MET A 187 18.46 -28.31 7.08
CA MET A 187 19.01 -27.13 7.73
C MET A 187 20.52 -26.99 7.49
N LEU A 188 21.30 -28.07 7.66
CA LEU A 188 22.76 -28.04 7.54
C LEU A 188 23.23 -27.71 6.12
N ARG A 189 22.54 -28.21 5.09
CA ARG A 189 22.85 -27.90 3.68
C ARG A 189 22.67 -26.43 3.32
N ASN A 190 21.83 -25.73 4.08
CA ASN A 190 21.47 -24.34 3.83
C ASN A 190 22.06 -23.37 4.85
N THR A 191 22.94 -23.83 5.74
CA THR A 191 23.58 -23.00 6.76
C THR A 191 25.08 -22.87 6.50
N ASP A 192 25.67 -21.72 6.79
CA ASP A 192 27.13 -21.57 6.75
C ASP A 192 27.77 -22.46 7.83
N TRP A 193 28.43 -23.52 7.39
CA TRP A 193 29.05 -24.50 8.28
C TRP A 193 30.15 -23.90 9.15
N ALA A 194 30.93 -22.93 8.67
CA ALA A 194 31.99 -22.33 9.47
C ALA A 194 31.41 -21.57 10.67
N ALA A 195 30.39 -20.76 10.43
CA ALA A 195 29.66 -20.04 11.47
C ALA A 195 28.89 -21.00 12.40
N PHE A 196 28.26 -22.04 11.84
CA PHE A 196 27.57 -23.08 12.61
C PHE A 196 28.54 -23.82 13.53
N SER A 197 29.67 -24.27 13.02
CA SER A 197 30.68 -25.01 13.80
C SER A 197 31.28 -24.17 14.90
N GLN A 198 31.48 -22.86 14.68
CA GLN A 198 31.94 -21.96 15.74
C GLN A 198 30.90 -21.82 16.86
N ARG A 199 29.61 -21.83 16.51
CA ARG A 199 28.51 -21.63 17.47
C ARG A 199 28.08 -22.90 18.20
N TRP A 200 27.95 -24.00 17.46
CA TRP A 200 27.31 -25.25 17.91
C TRP A 200 28.22 -26.48 17.77
N GLY A 201 29.40 -26.37 17.14
CA GLY A 201 30.25 -27.52 16.81
C GLY A 201 30.51 -28.49 17.97
N PRO A 202 31.00 -28.05 19.15
CA PRO A 202 31.28 -28.96 20.26
C PRO A 202 30.06 -29.75 20.76
N VAL A 203 28.89 -29.11 20.83
CA VAL A 203 27.66 -29.77 21.28
C VAL A 203 27.04 -30.62 20.17
N PHE A 204 27.20 -30.23 18.90
CA PHE A 204 26.84 -31.04 17.74
C PHE A 204 27.66 -32.33 17.69
N ASP A 205 28.97 -32.25 17.92
CA ASP A 205 29.86 -33.40 17.93
C ASP A 205 29.51 -34.38 19.07
N LEU A 206 29.18 -33.85 20.25
CA LEU A 206 28.73 -34.64 21.40
C LEU A 206 27.40 -35.35 21.10
N ALA A 207 26.40 -34.60 20.65
CA ALA A 207 25.06 -35.13 20.43
C ALA A 207 24.99 -36.12 19.25
N TYR A 208 25.65 -35.78 18.13
CA TYR A 208 25.48 -36.45 16.85
C TYR A 208 26.79 -36.94 16.23
N GLY A 209 27.86 -36.16 16.35
CA GLY A 209 29.13 -36.39 15.66
C GLY A 209 29.69 -37.80 15.89
N THR A 210 29.72 -38.28 17.14
CA THR A 210 30.26 -39.62 17.47
C THR A 210 29.64 -40.72 16.60
N ALA A 211 28.32 -40.74 16.46
CA ALA A 211 27.62 -41.74 15.64
C ALA A 211 27.87 -41.55 14.14
N ILE A 212 27.98 -40.29 13.68
CA ILE A 212 28.28 -39.97 12.28
C ILE A 212 29.70 -40.46 11.94
N TYR A 213 30.68 -40.21 12.80
CA TYR A 213 32.09 -40.58 12.58
C TYR A 213 32.32 -42.10 12.63
N GLU A 214 31.57 -42.83 13.47
CA GLU A 214 31.60 -44.30 13.53
C GLU A 214 30.97 -44.96 12.30
N THR A 215 30.06 -44.28 11.60
CA THR A 215 29.32 -44.84 10.47
C THR A 215 30.13 -44.79 9.17
N ALA A 216 30.19 -45.90 8.43
CA ALA A 216 30.86 -45.95 7.13
C ALA A 216 30.27 -44.93 6.15
N GLY A 217 31.11 -44.02 5.65
CA GLY A 217 30.71 -42.93 4.76
C GLY A 217 30.10 -41.70 5.44
N GLY A 218 30.00 -41.67 6.78
CA GLY A 218 29.45 -40.54 7.52
C GLY A 218 30.24 -39.24 7.35
N ILE A 219 31.57 -39.30 7.36
CA ILE A 219 32.44 -38.13 7.09
C ILE A 219 32.23 -37.60 5.67
N ALA A 220 32.06 -38.49 4.68
CA ALA A 220 31.82 -38.08 3.30
C ALA A 220 30.45 -37.39 3.15
N TRP A 221 29.42 -37.92 3.82
CA TRP A 221 28.11 -37.27 3.91
C TRP A 221 28.22 -35.90 4.58
N LEU A 222 28.90 -35.78 5.72
CA LEU A 222 29.03 -34.51 6.43
C LEU A 222 29.72 -33.45 5.55
N ASN A 223 30.80 -33.81 4.86
CA ASN A 223 31.50 -32.91 3.93
C ASN A 223 30.61 -32.49 2.75
N GLN A 224 29.80 -33.40 2.21
CA GLN A 224 28.87 -33.11 1.11
C GLN A 224 27.73 -32.19 1.58
N THR A 225 27.18 -32.45 2.76
CA THR A 225 26.09 -31.67 3.36
C THR A 225 26.55 -30.24 3.66
N THR A 226 27.69 -30.10 4.32
CA THR A 226 28.20 -28.79 4.80
C THR A 226 28.79 -27.91 3.70
N SER A 227 29.11 -28.47 2.53
CA SER A 227 29.54 -27.72 1.35
C SER A 227 28.39 -27.33 0.41
N ALA A 228 27.16 -27.77 0.68
CA ALA A 228 26.02 -27.58 -0.22
C ALA A 228 25.67 -26.09 -0.44
N LEU A 229 25.68 -25.27 0.61
CA LEU A 229 25.36 -23.84 0.51
C LEU A 229 26.26 -23.11 -0.50
N ALA A 230 27.56 -23.41 -0.49
CA ALA A 230 28.55 -22.78 -1.37
C ALA A 230 28.53 -23.33 -2.81
N THR A 231 28.00 -24.54 -3.01
CA THR A 231 28.09 -25.27 -4.28
C THR A 231 26.78 -25.36 -5.05
N THR A 232 25.64 -25.06 -4.43
CA THR A 232 24.30 -25.24 -5.03
C THR A 232 23.52 -23.93 -5.11
N SER A 233 22.82 -23.70 -6.23
CA SER A 233 21.80 -22.64 -6.30
C SER A 233 20.54 -23.03 -5.52
N PRO A 234 19.69 -22.08 -5.12
CA PRO A 234 18.42 -22.39 -4.45
C PRO A 234 17.54 -23.37 -5.25
N GLU A 235 17.51 -23.24 -6.58
CA GLU A 235 16.73 -24.13 -7.47
C GLU A 235 17.32 -25.54 -7.56
N ALA A 236 18.65 -25.67 -7.51
CA ALA A 236 19.32 -26.96 -7.49
C ALA A 236 19.08 -27.69 -6.15
N GLU A 237 19.07 -26.94 -5.05
CA GLU A 237 18.76 -27.47 -3.72
C GLU A 237 17.29 -27.91 -3.62
N LEU A 238 16.36 -27.13 -4.18
CA LEU A 238 14.96 -27.52 -4.26
C LEU A 238 14.77 -28.84 -5.01
N ARG A 239 15.43 -29.00 -6.17
CA ARG A 239 15.41 -30.25 -6.94
C ARG A 239 16.04 -31.40 -6.16
N HIS A 240 17.09 -31.13 -5.38
CA HIS A 240 17.69 -32.15 -4.51
C HIS A 240 16.68 -32.68 -3.49
N TRP A 241 15.89 -31.80 -2.86
CA TRP A 241 14.89 -32.21 -1.87
C TRP A 241 13.71 -32.97 -2.50
N VAL A 242 13.14 -32.41 -3.57
CA VAL A 242 11.93 -32.94 -4.20
C VAL A 242 12.24 -34.18 -5.04
N ASP A 243 13.19 -34.09 -5.97
CA ASP A 243 13.39 -35.12 -6.98
C ASP A 243 14.10 -36.36 -6.43
N ARG A 244 14.96 -36.21 -5.40
CA ARG A 244 15.72 -37.33 -4.83
C ARG A 244 15.07 -37.95 -3.61
N TYR A 245 14.40 -37.15 -2.77
CA TYR A 245 13.93 -37.58 -1.46
C TYR A 245 12.43 -37.38 -1.24
N ASN A 246 11.70 -36.87 -2.24
CA ASN A 246 10.25 -36.66 -2.18
C ASN A 246 9.81 -35.79 -0.97
N ILE A 247 10.63 -34.80 -0.62
CA ILE A 247 10.24 -33.78 0.36
C ILE A 247 9.28 -32.81 -0.32
N GLN A 248 8.10 -32.62 0.26
CA GLN A 248 7.01 -31.83 -0.34
C GLN A 248 6.63 -30.60 0.47
N ARG A 249 6.94 -30.58 1.77
CA ARG A 249 6.56 -29.52 2.70
C ARG A 249 7.65 -29.20 3.70
N TYR A 250 7.52 -28.03 4.33
CA TYR A 250 8.39 -27.62 5.42
C TYR A 250 7.53 -26.97 6.52
N VAL A 251 7.06 -27.79 7.45
CA VAL A 251 6.14 -27.40 8.52
C VAL A 251 6.88 -27.43 9.84
N LEU A 252 6.99 -26.26 10.47
CA LEU A 252 7.49 -26.12 11.83
C LEU A 252 6.38 -26.43 12.84
N PRO A 253 6.70 -27.08 13.97
CA PRO A 253 5.78 -27.24 15.09
C PRO A 253 5.30 -25.88 15.63
N TRP A 254 4.05 -25.83 16.07
CA TRP A 254 3.51 -24.72 16.84
C TRP A 254 4.21 -24.61 18.20
N HIS A 255 4.50 -23.40 18.64
CA HIS A 255 5.09 -23.16 19.95
C HIS A 255 4.86 -21.74 20.43
N ASN A 256 5.06 -21.51 21.72
CA ASN A 256 4.97 -20.20 22.36
C ASN A 256 6.27 -19.72 23.03
N ARG A 257 7.43 -20.22 22.57
CA ARG A 257 8.75 -19.78 23.04
C ARG A 257 9.02 -18.29 22.86
N HIS A 258 8.56 -17.72 21.75
CA HIS A 258 8.77 -16.32 21.40
C HIS A 258 7.58 -15.82 20.57
N ILE A 259 7.35 -14.52 20.61
CA ILE A 259 6.52 -13.80 19.64
C ILE A 259 7.41 -13.53 18.44
N SER A 260 7.06 -14.12 17.30
CA SER A 260 7.74 -13.88 16.04
C SER A 260 7.58 -12.44 15.59
N GLY A 261 8.66 -11.83 15.11
CA GLY A 261 8.62 -10.51 14.49
C GLY A 261 7.96 -10.56 13.11
N PHE A 262 7.17 -9.54 12.80
CA PHE A 262 6.41 -9.45 11.57
C PHE A 262 6.42 -8.02 11.04
N THR A 263 6.65 -7.85 9.74
CA THR A 263 6.51 -6.55 9.08
C THR A 263 5.72 -6.75 7.80
N ASN A 264 4.62 -6.00 7.66
CA ASN A 264 3.73 -6.10 6.52
C ASN A 264 3.53 -4.75 5.85
N SER A 265 3.62 -4.73 4.52
CA SER A 265 3.38 -3.53 3.72
C SER A 265 2.54 -3.79 2.46
N VAL A 266 2.05 -2.71 1.86
CA VAL A 266 1.37 -2.71 0.57
C VAL A 266 2.06 -1.74 -0.38
N LEU A 267 2.15 -2.10 -1.65
CA LEU A 267 2.73 -1.24 -2.68
C LEU A 267 1.67 -0.26 -3.21
N LEU A 268 1.89 1.03 -3.01
CA LEU A 268 1.06 2.09 -3.58
C LEU A 268 1.64 2.56 -4.91
N ARG A 269 0.93 2.32 -6.01
CA ARG A 269 1.28 2.79 -7.35
C ARG A 269 0.54 4.09 -7.67
N THR A 270 1.31 5.12 -7.99
CA THR A 270 0.81 6.41 -8.45
C THR A 270 1.12 6.59 -9.94
N ALA A 271 0.65 7.67 -10.54
CA ALA A 271 0.98 8.00 -11.92
C ALA A 271 2.48 8.30 -12.15
N LEU A 272 3.27 8.52 -11.09
CA LEU A 272 4.67 8.91 -11.18
C LEU A 272 5.64 7.90 -10.55
N GLN A 273 5.28 7.28 -9.43
CA GLN A 273 6.18 6.42 -8.65
C GLN A 273 5.41 5.33 -7.88
N THR A 274 6.13 4.33 -7.37
CA THR A 274 5.64 3.37 -6.39
C THR A 274 6.19 3.65 -5.00
N PHE A 275 5.32 3.60 -3.99
CA PHE A 275 5.65 3.76 -2.57
C PHE A 275 5.30 2.47 -1.80
N SER A 276 5.87 2.30 -0.61
CA SER A 276 5.53 1.20 0.30
C SER A 276 4.85 1.77 1.54
N LEU A 277 3.59 1.37 1.77
CA LEU A 277 2.83 1.76 2.97
C LEU A 277 2.86 0.62 3.99
N ALA A 278 3.24 0.92 5.23
CA ALA A 278 3.16 -0.06 6.31
C ALA A 278 1.69 -0.35 6.66
N LEU A 279 1.35 -1.65 6.73
CA LEU A 279 0.04 -2.15 7.14
C LEU A 279 0.03 -2.54 8.62
N ASN A 280 1.08 -3.23 9.06
CA ASN A 280 1.29 -3.57 10.46
C ASN A 280 2.73 -3.98 10.74
N GLN A 281 3.08 -3.97 12.02
CA GLN A 281 4.35 -4.48 12.51
C GLN A 281 4.16 -5.11 13.89
N VAL A 282 4.77 -6.27 14.09
CA VAL A 282 4.90 -6.95 15.38
C VAL A 282 6.38 -7.08 15.69
N GLN A 283 6.79 -6.64 16.88
CA GLN A 283 8.18 -6.76 17.31
C GLN A 283 8.45 -8.18 17.81
N TYR A 284 9.65 -8.68 17.51
CA TYR A 284 10.10 -9.95 18.07
C TYR A 284 10.30 -9.84 19.58
N GLU A 285 9.76 -10.80 20.34
CA GLU A 285 9.87 -10.83 21.80
C GLU A 285 10.09 -12.25 22.32
N ARG A 286 11.09 -12.45 23.18
CA ARG A 286 11.30 -13.74 23.85
C ARG A 286 10.36 -13.87 25.05
N ARG A 287 9.66 -15.00 25.16
CA ARG A 287 8.71 -15.27 26.23
C ARG A 287 9.34 -16.08 27.38
N VAL A 288 10.37 -15.51 28.01
CA VAL A 288 11.09 -16.17 29.11
C VAL A 288 10.12 -16.40 30.28
N GLY A 289 10.02 -17.64 30.76
CA GLY A 289 9.10 -18.03 31.84
C GLY A 289 7.65 -18.28 31.41
N LEU A 290 7.29 -17.99 30.14
CA LEU A 290 5.95 -18.22 29.58
C LEU A 290 5.97 -19.26 28.44
N TRP A 291 7.06 -20.01 28.31
CA TRP A 291 7.22 -21.05 27.29
C TRP A 291 6.63 -22.38 27.78
N THR A 292 5.31 -22.53 27.67
CA THR A 292 4.59 -23.73 28.15
C THR A 292 4.65 -24.90 27.16
N SER A 293 4.74 -24.61 25.85
CA SER A 293 4.88 -25.63 24.79
C SER A 293 6.14 -26.49 24.89
N VAL A 294 7.14 -26.08 25.68
CA VAL A 294 8.36 -26.85 25.95
C VAL A 294 8.06 -28.26 26.49
N LEU A 295 6.94 -28.40 27.21
CA LEU A 295 6.49 -29.67 27.78
C LEU A 295 6.07 -30.68 26.71
N ALA A 296 5.48 -30.21 25.62
CA ALA A 296 5.10 -31.06 24.50
C ALA A 296 6.32 -31.41 23.65
N SER A 297 7.09 -30.39 23.25
CA SER A 297 8.30 -30.55 22.44
C SER A 297 9.29 -29.42 22.76
N TYR A 298 10.50 -29.78 23.23
CA TYR A 298 11.46 -28.78 23.72
C TYR A 298 12.48 -28.30 22.69
N GLY A 299 12.54 -28.92 21.50
CA GLY A 299 13.38 -28.52 20.36
C GLY A 299 14.88 -28.78 20.51
N ALA A 300 15.58 -28.74 19.36
CA ALA A 300 16.98 -29.15 19.26
C ALA A 300 17.98 -28.35 20.13
N TYR A 301 17.65 -27.08 20.46
CA TYR A 301 18.43 -26.31 21.43
C TYR A 301 18.47 -26.97 22.82
N ASN A 302 17.34 -27.49 23.29
CA ASN A 302 17.26 -28.17 24.58
C ASN A 302 17.78 -29.60 24.49
N GLU A 303 17.67 -30.25 23.32
CA GLU A 303 18.33 -31.55 23.06
C GLU A 303 19.84 -31.46 23.29
N PHE A 304 20.49 -30.37 22.87
CA PHE A 304 21.91 -30.13 23.14
C PHE A 304 22.24 -29.97 24.63
N ASN A 305 21.41 -29.25 25.38
CA ASN A 305 21.60 -29.12 26.83
C ASN A 305 21.44 -30.48 27.52
N TYR A 306 20.42 -31.25 27.14
CA TYR A 306 20.21 -32.61 27.63
C TYR A 306 21.43 -33.52 27.33
N ALA A 307 21.93 -33.52 26.09
CA ALA A 307 23.10 -34.31 25.71
C ALA A 307 24.36 -33.88 26.49
N GLN A 308 24.52 -32.59 26.76
CA GLN A 308 25.61 -32.06 27.57
C GLN A 308 25.50 -32.46 29.05
N ASP A 309 24.31 -32.43 29.64
CA ASP A 309 24.11 -32.80 31.03
C ASP A 309 24.28 -34.31 31.27
N THR A 310 23.84 -35.13 30.31
CA THR A 310 23.82 -36.59 30.44
C THR A 310 25.01 -37.30 29.78
N GLN A 311 25.78 -36.60 28.94
CA GLN A 311 26.95 -37.11 28.21
C GLN A 311 26.63 -38.32 27.30
N VAL A 312 25.46 -38.30 26.64
CA VAL A 312 24.99 -39.34 25.71
C VAL A 312 24.88 -38.84 24.27
N SER A 313 24.96 -39.76 23.31
CA SER A 313 24.58 -39.45 21.92
C SER A 313 23.06 -39.50 21.75
N LEU A 314 22.53 -38.55 20.97
CA LEU A 314 21.10 -38.48 20.61
C LEU A 314 20.74 -39.37 19.42
N VAL A 315 21.69 -40.11 18.87
CA VAL A 315 21.41 -41.06 17.79
C VAL A 315 20.99 -42.40 18.40
N ARG A 316 19.85 -42.93 17.96
CA ARG A 316 19.23 -44.14 18.55
C ARG A 316 20.10 -45.39 18.39
N ASN A 317 20.87 -45.50 17.30
CA ASN A 317 21.72 -46.66 17.02
C ASN A 317 23.18 -46.50 17.50
N ALA A 318 23.53 -45.38 18.13
CA ALA A 318 24.89 -45.13 18.63
C ALA A 318 25.33 -46.09 19.74
N SER A 319 26.63 -46.27 19.88
CA SER A 319 27.24 -47.06 20.95
C SER A 319 26.87 -46.53 22.35
N ASN A 320 26.91 -45.21 22.53
CA ASN A 320 26.53 -44.47 23.75
C ASN A 320 25.16 -43.75 23.62
N SER A 321 24.18 -44.38 22.96
CA SER A 321 22.85 -43.80 22.71
C SER A 321 22.06 -43.48 23.98
N PHE A 322 21.34 -42.36 23.99
CA PHE A 322 20.36 -41.96 25.01
C PHE A 322 19.29 -43.03 25.26
N THR A 323 18.96 -43.85 24.25
CA THR A 323 17.98 -44.95 24.38
C THR A 323 18.44 -46.07 25.31
N ARG A 324 19.75 -46.14 25.60
CA ARG A 324 20.36 -47.11 26.53
C ARG A 324 20.61 -46.51 27.91
N ALA A 325 20.38 -45.20 28.08
CA ALA A 325 20.53 -44.53 29.36
C ALA A 325 19.44 -44.99 30.34
N ASN A 326 19.67 -44.76 31.63
CA ASN A 326 18.69 -45.06 32.67
C ASN A 326 17.39 -44.25 32.42
N ASN A 327 16.21 -44.84 32.67
CA ASN A 327 14.92 -44.18 32.51
C ASN A 327 14.80 -42.88 33.33
N THR A 328 15.53 -42.75 34.44
CA THR A 328 15.60 -41.52 35.24
C THR A 328 16.30 -40.37 34.50
N LEU A 329 17.07 -40.68 33.46
CA LEU A 329 17.74 -39.75 32.56
C LEU A 329 17.01 -39.66 31.22
N SER A 330 15.76 -40.13 31.12
CA SER A 330 14.97 -39.95 29.90
C SER A 330 14.70 -38.47 29.64
N GLN A 331 14.43 -38.15 28.38
CA GLN A 331 14.18 -36.78 27.93
C GLN A 331 12.90 -36.20 28.56
N GLU A 332 11.89 -37.04 28.77
CA GLU A 332 10.68 -36.70 29.52
C GLU A 332 11.00 -36.29 30.97
N MET A 333 11.81 -37.08 31.68
CA MET A 333 12.23 -36.75 33.04
C MET A 333 13.09 -35.48 33.10
N TRP A 334 13.98 -35.26 32.12
CA TRP A 334 14.81 -34.06 32.06
C TRP A 334 14.00 -32.78 31.78
N THR A 335 12.91 -32.90 31.00
CA THR A 335 11.98 -31.79 30.75
C THR A 335 11.31 -31.30 32.04
N GLY A 336 11.10 -32.22 32.98
CA GLY A 336 10.43 -31.97 34.25
C GLY A 336 8.90 -32.02 34.15
N GLY A 337 8.23 -32.15 35.30
CA GLY A 337 6.77 -32.15 35.40
C GLY A 337 6.12 -33.52 35.40
N TYR A 338 6.75 -34.53 34.80
CA TYR A 338 6.31 -35.92 34.90
C TYR A 338 7.19 -36.70 35.88
N PRO A 339 6.62 -37.54 36.77
CA PRO A 339 5.19 -37.79 37.01
C PRO A 339 4.64 -36.96 38.18
N ASP A 340 4.87 -35.65 38.21
CA ASP A 340 4.64 -34.83 39.41
C ASP A 340 3.15 -34.66 39.77
N THR A 341 2.24 -34.80 38.80
CA THR A 341 0.80 -34.56 38.97
C THR A 341 -0.07 -35.59 38.25
N PRO A 342 -1.32 -35.83 38.70
CA PRO A 342 -2.25 -36.72 37.98
C PRO A 342 -2.47 -36.32 36.52
N TRP A 343 -2.39 -35.02 36.21
CA TRP A 343 -2.57 -34.51 34.86
C TRP A 343 -1.36 -34.77 33.96
N SER A 344 -0.14 -34.65 34.49
CA SER A 344 1.09 -35.05 33.77
C SER A 344 1.09 -36.55 33.45
N ILE A 345 0.63 -37.38 34.39
CA ILE A 345 0.51 -38.83 34.20
C ILE A 345 -0.56 -39.13 33.15
N TRP A 346 -1.72 -38.49 33.25
CA TRP A 346 -2.78 -38.66 32.27
C TRP A 346 -2.31 -38.27 30.85
N LEU A 347 -1.57 -37.16 30.71
CA LEU A 347 -1.06 -36.69 29.43
C LEU A 347 -0.08 -37.72 28.81
N HIS A 348 0.84 -38.25 29.63
CA HIS A 348 1.74 -39.33 29.25
C HIS A 348 0.97 -40.57 28.75
N ASP A 349 0.04 -41.07 29.56
CA ASP A 349 -0.65 -42.33 29.32
C ASP A 349 -1.61 -42.27 28.11
N ASN A 350 -2.23 -41.12 27.86
CA ASN A 350 -3.32 -40.99 26.87
C ASN A 350 -2.91 -40.30 25.57
N ILE A 351 -1.94 -39.37 25.63
CA ILE A 351 -1.44 -38.67 24.43
C ILE A 351 -0.07 -39.20 24.07
N GLY A 352 0.90 -39.13 24.99
CA GLY A 352 2.23 -39.69 24.83
C GLY A 352 3.27 -39.00 25.72
N PRO A 353 4.52 -39.52 25.73
CA PRO A 353 5.57 -38.97 26.58
C PRO A 353 5.84 -37.48 26.34
N LEU A 354 6.03 -36.72 27.43
CA LEU A 354 6.42 -35.31 27.34
C LEU A 354 7.73 -35.19 26.55
N ALA A 355 7.94 -34.01 25.96
CA ALA A 355 8.97 -33.72 24.96
C ALA A 355 8.87 -34.49 23.63
N SER A 356 7.89 -35.38 23.46
CA SER A 356 7.71 -36.18 22.24
C SER A 356 6.33 -36.00 21.60
N ILE A 357 5.60 -34.95 21.99
CA ILE A 357 4.29 -34.59 21.45
C ILE A 357 4.49 -33.46 20.43
N ASP A 358 4.21 -33.74 19.16
CA ASP A 358 4.35 -32.76 18.10
C ASP A 358 3.10 -31.85 18.06
N LEU A 359 3.30 -30.54 18.16
CA LEU A 359 2.21 -29.55 18.09
C LEU A 359 2.07 -29.05 16.66
N ILE A 360 0.98 -29.36 15.97
CA ILE A 360 0.79 -29.03 14.55
C ILE A 360 -0.33 -28.00 14.40
N TYR A 361 -0.04 -26.85 13.78
CA TYR A 361 -1.05 -25.84 13.46
C TYR A 361 -2.01 -26.39 12.37
N VAL A 362 -3.31 -26.34 12.62
CA VAL A 362 -4.34 -26.79 11.67
C VAL A 362 -4.94 -25.58 10.95
N LEU A 363 -4.94 -25.61 9.62
CA LEU A 363 -5.60 -24.60 8.80
C LEU A 363 -7.09 -24.95 8.62
N PRO A 364 -7.99 -23.96 8.58
CA PRO A 364 -9.37 -24.21 8.25
C PRO A 364 -9.51 -24.66 6.78
N PRO A 365 -10.45 -25.57 6.50
CA PRO A 365 -10.77 -25.96 5.13
C PRO A 365 -11.07 -24.76 4.22
N SER A 366 -10.56 -24.81 2.99
CA SER A 366 -10.75 -23.73 2.00
C SER A 366 -12.22 -23.53 1.60
N SER A 367 -13.00 -24.62 1.61
CA SER A 367 -14.45 -24.65 1.41
C SER A 367 -15.17 -23.78 2.43
N LEU A 368 -14.80 -23.94 3.70
CA LEU A 368 -15.37 -23.25 4.85
C LEU A 368 -15.01 -21.76 4.85
N THR A 369 -13.73 -21.42 4.66
CA THR A 369 -13.27 -20.03 4.65
C THR A 369 -13.91 -19.24 3.51
N THR A 370 -14.00 -19.81 2.31
CA THR A 370 -14.62 -19.19 1.13
C THR A 370 -16.10 -18.92 1.36
N THR A 371 -16.83 -19.92 1.87
CA THR A 371 -18.28 -19.83 2.10
C THR A 371 -18.60 -18.75 3.14
N LEU A 372 -17.94 -18.78 4.30
CA LEU A 372 -18.24 -17.84 5.38
C LEU A 372 -17.73 -16.42 5.09
N THR A 373 -16.61 -16.27 4.37
CA THR A 373 -16.13 -14.94 3.93
C THR A 373 -17.09 -14.33 2.89
N THR A 374 -17.64 -15.15 1.99
CA THR A 374 -18.65 -14.70 1.00
C THR A 374 -19.96 -14.33 1.68
N ALA A 375 -20.40 -15.11 2.66
CA ALA A 375 -21.57 -14.79 3.47
C ALA A 375 -21.38 -13.49 4.27
N TYR A 376 -20.21 -13.33 4.92
CA TYR A 376 -19.88 -12.13 5.69
C TYR A 376 -19.85 -10.86 4.82
N THR A 377 -19.17 -10.89 3.68
CA THR A 377 -19.13 -9.75 2.74
C THR A 377 -20.51 -9.41 2.18
N THR A 378 -21.35 -10.43 1.92
CA THR A 378 -22.74 -10.23 1.51
C THR A 378 -23.59 -9.60 2.60
N LEU A 379 -23.45 -10.08 3.85
CA LEU A 379 -24.14 -9.52 5.01
C LEU A 379 -23.77 -8.04 5.22
N VAL A 380 -22.47 -7.70 5.21
CA VAL A 380 -21.99 -6.32 5.38
C VAL A 380 -22.49 -5.40 4.27
N ARG A 381 -22.52 -5.88 3.01
CA ARG A 381 -23.08 -5.13 1.88
C ARG A 381 -24.57 -4.88 2.05
N ASP A 382 -25.34 -5.91 2.39
CA ASP A 382 -26.80 -5.82 2.50
C ASP A 382 -27.23 -4.92 3.67
N ILE A 383 -26.51 -4.96 4.81
CA ILE A 383 -26.74 -4.05 5.95
C ILE A 383 -26.58 -2.57 5.53
N GLN A 384 -25.68 -2.26 4.60
CA GLN A 384 -25.47 -0.89 4.13
C GLN A 384 -26.49 -0.45 3.07
N MET A 385 -27.04 -1.37 2.28
CA MET A 385 -27.97 -1.06 1.18
C MET A 385 -29.43 -1.01 1.63
N ASP A 386 -29.80 -1.79 2.65
CA ASP A 386 -31.18 -1.91 3.13
C ASP A 386 -31.38 -1.18 4.45
N GLN A 387 -32.13 -0.07 4.40
CA GLN A 387 -32.42 0.76 5.57
C GLN A 387 -33.18 0.01 6.68
N GLN A 388 -34.06 -0.94 6.34
CA GLN A 388 -34.81 -1.71 7.34
C GLN A 388 -33.88 -2.71 8.04
N LEU A 389 -33.02 -3.40 7.28
CA LEU A 389 -32.02 -4.31 7.83
C LEU A 389 -31.02 -3.55 8.71
N HIS A 390 -30.58 -2.38 8.26
CA HIS A 390 -29.69 -1.49 9.00
C HIS A 390 -30.26 -1.06 10.36
N ALA A 391 -31.52 -0.62 10.39
CA ALA A 391 -32.17 -0.17 11.62
C ALA A 391 -32.30 -1.31 12.66
N LEU A 392 -32.61 -2.53 12.22
CA LEU A 392 -32.64 -3.70 13.10
C LEU A 392 -31.23 -4.08 13.59
N TYR A 393 -30.23 -4.01 12.71
CA TYR A 393 -28.84 -4.30 13.06
C TYR A 393 -28.33 -3.37 14.17
N GLN A 394 -28.61 -2.07 14.09
CA GLN A 394 -28.21 -1.10 15.11
C GLN A 394 -28.89 -1.30 16.48
N ALA A 395 -30.03 -1.99 16.53
CA ALA A 395 -30.76 -2.26 17.76
C ALA A 395 -30.27 -3.52 18.50
N VAL A 396 -29.38 -4.30 17.89
CA VAL A 396 -28.84 -5.54 18.48
C VAL A 396 -27.56 -5.25 19.26
N HIS A 397 -27.39 -5.93 20.38
CA HIS A 397 -26.17 -5.88 21.19
C HIS A 397 -25.41 -7.21 21.16
N ALA A 398 -24.07 -7.13 21.27
CA ALA A 398 -23.24 -8.31 21.44
C ALA A 398 -23.49 -8.96 22.81
N VAL A 399 -23.29 -10.27 22.89
CA VAL A 399 -23.43 -11.06 24.12
C VAL A 399 -22.14 -11.81 24.41
N GLU A 400 -21.77 -11.87 25.68
CA GLU A 400 -20.78 -12.82 26.17
C GLU A 400 -21.50 -14.04 26.74
N PHE A 401 -21.22 -15.22 26.18
CA PHE A 401 -21.75 -16.49 26.64
C PHE A 401 -20.79 -17.12 27.66
N ASP A 402 -21.33 -17.60 28.78
CA ASP A 402 -20.62 -18.37 29.82
C ASP A 402 -21.13 -19.82 29.87
N MET A 403 -21.25 -20.40 28.68
CA MET A 403 -21.79 -21.73 28.42
C MET A 403 -20.91 -22.84 28.97
N VAL A 404 -21.55 -23.86 29.53
CA VAL A 404 -20.90 -25.11 29.96
C VAL A 404 -21.61 -26.30 29.29
N PRO A 405 -20.87 -27.19 28.60
CA PRO A 405 -21.42 -28.41 28.04
C PRO A 405 -22.21 -29.22 29.08
N LEU A 406 -23.35 -29.79 28.70
CA LEU A 406 -24.17 -30.60 29.63
C LEU A 406 -23.38 -31.79 30.17
N SER A 407 -22.54 -32.40 29.32
CA SER A 407 -21.65 -33.51 29.67
C SER A 407 -20.66 -33.18 30.79
N TRP A 408 -20.41 -31.89 31.05
CA TRP A 408 -19.46 -31.43 32.06
C TRP A 408 -20.14 -31.08 33.39
N LYS A 409 -21.46 -30.90 33.41
CA LYS A 409 -22.26 -30.58 34.62
C LYS A 409 -22.50 -31.83 35.48
N LEU A 410 -21.43 -32.44 35.98
CA LEU A 410 -21.48 -33.64 36.82
C LEU A 410 -21.60 -33.29 38.32
N PRO A 411 -22.33 -34.09 39.13
CA PRO A 411 -22.37 -33.90 40.57
C PRO A 411 -20.98 -34.05 41.20
N GLY A 412 -20.57 -33.08 42.03
CA GLY A 412 -19.27 -33.12 42.72
C GLY A 412 -18.05 -32.92 41.80
N VAL A 413 -18.23 -32.28 40.64
CA VAL A 413 -17.14 -31.94 39.72
C VAL A 413 -16.41 -30.67 40.16
N HIS A 414 -15.08 -30.72 40.12
CA HIS A 414 -14.20 -29.55 40.20
C HIS A 414 -13.32 -29.53 38.96
N TYR A 415 -13.11 -28.37 38.35
CA TYR A 415 -12.31 -28.21 37.13
C TYR A 415 -10.88 -27.80 37.46
N ALA A 416 -9.88 -28.23 36.72
CA ALA A 416 -8.47 -28.04 37.06
C ALA A 416 -7.61 -27.52 35.89
N GLY A 417 -8.22 -27.04 34.80
CA GLY A 417 -7.52 -26.38 33.70
C GLY A 417 -7.95 -26.85 32.31
N GLY A 418 -8.12 -25.91 31.38
CA GLY A 418 -8.50 -26.19 29.99
C GLY A 418 -7.32 -26.37 29.02
N THR A 419 -6.10 -26.33 29.54
CA THR A 419 -4.86 -26.36 28.74
C THR A 419 -4.03 -27.61 29.04
N PRO A 420 -3.74 -28.47 28.03
CA PRO A 420 -2.88 -29.62 28.21
C PRO A 420 -1.44 -29.25 28.62
N LEU A 421 -1.04 -28.01 28.34
CA LEU A 421 0.31 -27.49 28.60
C LEU A 421 0.49 -26.97 30.04
N CYS A 422 -0.54 -27.03 30.90
CA CYS A 422 -0.41 -26.71 32.31
C CYS A 422 -0.95 -27.87 33.15
N TYR A 423 -0.10 -28.44 34.00
CA TYR A 423 -0.43 -29.62 34.82
C TYR A 423 -0.43 -29.34 36.34
N VAL A 424 -0.18 -28.09 36.75
CA VAL A 424 -0.01 -27.68 38.16
C VAL A 424 -1.22 -26.91 38.75
N GLY A 425 -2.35 -26.89 38.04
CA GLY A 425 -3.56 -26.17 38.45
C GLY A 425 -4.28 -26.77 39.67
N SER A 426 -4.82 -25.89 40.53
CA SER A 426 -5.69 -26.28 41.65
C SER A 426 -7.15 -26.41 41.20
N PRO A 427 -7.94 -27.37 41.73
CA PRO A 427 -9.34 -27.51 41.34
C PRO A 427 -10.22 -26.30 41.72
N THR A 428 -11.01 -25.80 40.77
CA THR A 428 -11.96 -24.69 40.87
C THR A 428 -13.39 -25.15 40.58
N LEU A 429 -14.39 -24.28 40.83
CA LEU A 429 -15.81 -24.58 40.56
C LEU A 429 -16.27 -24.14 39.16
N THR A 430 -15.42 -23.42 38.44
CA THR A 430 -15.74 -22.81 37.15
C THR A 430 -14.93 -23.47 36.04
N VAL A 431 -15.56 -23.69 34.89
CA VAL A 431 -14.87 -24.17 33.70
C VAL A 431 -13.90 -23.08 33.24
N GLU A 432 -12.64 -23.44 33.01
CA GLU A 432 -11.57 -22.51 32.59
C GLU A 432 -11.45 -22.47 31.07
N GLN A 433 -10.90 -21.37 30.54
CA GLN A 433 -10.61 -21.22 29.11
C GLN A 433 -9.71 -22.34 28.58
N SER A 434 -9.81 -22.62 27.27
CA SER A 434 -8.90 -23.55 26.61
C SER A 434 -7.48 -22.99 26.48
N PHE A 435 -6.57 -23.79 25.94
CA PHE A 435 -5.16 -23.40 25.78
C PHE A 435 -4.99 -22.10 25.01
N GLY A 436 -3.98 -21.34 25.39
CA GLY A 436 -3.59 -20.07 24.82
C GLY A 436 -2.09 -20.03 24.56
N PHE A 437 -1.69 -19.42 23.44
CA PHE A 437 -0.30 -19.07 23.17
C PHE A 437 0.30 -18.22 24.30
N ASP A 438 -0.53 -17.39 24.94
CA ASP A 438 -0.17 -16.48 26.02
C ASP A 438 -0.39 -17.00 27.44
N ASP A 439 -0.70 -18.28 27.61
CA ASP A 439 -0.90 -18.87 28.92
C ASP A 439 0.39 -18.92 29.74
N ALA A 440 0.29 -18.50 31.00
CA ALA A 440 1.38 -18.49 31.97
C ALA A 440 1.31 -19.66 32.98
N CYS A 441 0.36 -20.58 32.82
CA CYS A 441 0.02 -21.60 33.82
C CYS A 441 -0.16 -21.04 35.25
N SER A 442 -0.69 -19.82 35.37
CA SER A 442 -0.99 -19.18 36.65
C SER A 442 -2.20 -19.83 37.34
N GLU A 443 -2.22 -19.78 38.68
CA GLU A 443 -3.31 -20.34 39.51
C GLU A 443 -4.69 -19.75 39.19
N PHE A 444 -4.77 -18.51 38.69
CA PHE A 444 -6.01 -17.90 38.25
C PHE A 444 -6.10 -17.92 36.72
N GLN A 445 -6.95 -18.78 36.19
CA GLN A 445 -7.35 -18.76 34.79
C GLN A 445 -8.75 -18.14 34.63
N PRO A 446 -8.99 -17.37 33.55
CA PRO A 446 -10.30 -16.84 33.27
C PRO A 446 -11.31 -17.96 33.01
N ARG A 447 -12.56 -17.75 33.44
CA ARG A 447 -13.68 -18.63 33.12
C ARG A 447 -13.86 -18.76 31.61
N MET A 448 -14.31 -19.92 31.16
CA MET A 448 -14.65 -20.15 29.75
C MET A 448 -15.78 -19.21 29.33
N SER A 449 -15.50 -18.40 28.33
CA SER A 449 -16.46 -17.49 27.71
C SER A 449 -16.25 -17.37 26.22
N LEU A 450 -17.32 -17.02 25.51
CA LEU A 450 -17.37 -16.83 24.07
C LEU A 450 -18.12 -15.56 23.72
N HIS A 451 -17.50 -14.73 22.90
CA HIS A 451 -18.09 -13.48 22.45
C HIS A 451 -18.95 -13.69 21.20
N GLY A 452 -20.21 -13.29 21.26
CA GLY A 452 -21.18 -13.38 20.19
C GLY A 452 -21.53 -12.00 19.63
N ASP A 453 -20.79 -11.58 18.60
CA ASP A 453 -21.17 -10.42 17.79
C ASP A 453 -22.40 -10.74 16.93
N ALA A 454 -23.25 -9.73 16.65
CA ALA A 454 -24.44 -9.90 15.82
C ALA A 454 -24.12 -10.58 14.46
N LYS A 455 -23.05 -10.14 13.79
CA LYS A 455 -22.59 -10.73 12.53
C LYS A 455 -22.17 -12.19 12.67
N ASN A 456 -21.46 -12.55 13.75
CA ASN A 456 -20.99 -13.92 13.99
C ASN A 456 -22.15 -14.85 14.33
N ILE A 457 -23.11 -14.38 15.12
CA ILE A 457 -24.34 -15.12 15.43
C ILE A 457 -25.15 -15.32 14.16
N MET A 458 -25.32 -14.31 13.29
CA MET A 458 -26.01 -14.48 12.00
C MET A 458 -25.34 -15.53 11.11
N LEU A 459 -24.00 -15.57 11.05
CA LEU A 459 -23.27 -16.61 10.32
C LEU A 459 -23.48 -18.00 10.94
N ALA A 460 -23.50 -18.12 12.28
CA ALA A 460 -23.79 -19.39 12.94
C ALA A 460 -25.24 -19.86 12.66
N LEU A 461 -26.23 -18.95 12.71
CA LEU A 461 -27.62 -19.23 12.38
C LEU A 461 -27.78 -19.69 10.92
N MET A 462 -27.06 -19.06 9.99
CA MET A 462 -27.04 -19.45 8.58
C MET A 462 -26.61 -20.90 8.41
N VAL A 463 -25.50 -21.30 9.04
CA VAL A 463 -24.97 -22.67 8.88
C VAL A 463 -25.85 -23.71 9.59
N LEU A 464 -26.48 -23.33 10.70
CA LEU A 464 -27.48 -24.17 11.38
C LEU A 464 -28.81 -24.27 10.63
N GLN A 465 -29.00 -23.51 9.55
CA GLN A 465 -30.25 -23.42 8.80
C GLN A 465 -31.42 -23.06 9.73
N ALA A 466 -31.24 -22.00 10.51
CA ALA A 466 -32.21 -21.55 11.51
C ALA A 466 -33.51 -21.06 10.85
N ASP A 467 -34.58 -21.83 10.97
CA ASP A 467 -35.91 -21.48 10.47
C ASP A 467 -36.80 -20.88 11.58
N SER A 468 -38.09 -20.67 11.29
CA SER A 468 -39.07 -20.22 12.30
C SER A 468 -39.20 -21.17 13.51
N SER A 469 -38.78 -22.43 13.39
CA SER A 469 -38.79 -23.37 14.52
C SER A 469 -37.62 -23.13 15.48
N PHE A 470 -36.57 -22.43 15.05
CA PHE A 470 -35.39 -22.13 15.85
C PHE A 470 -35.71 -21.31 17.10
N GLU A 471 -36.73 -20.44 17.06
CA GLU A 471 -37.20 -19.66 18.20
C GLU A 471 -37.52 -20.54 19.42
N LYS A 472 -38.11 -21.72 19.19
CA LYS A 472 -38.46 -22.68 20.25
C LYS A 472 -37.25 -23.32 20.91
N ARG A 473 -36.08 -23.31 20.26
CA ARG A 473 -34.83 -23.91 20.73
C ARG A 473 -33.92 -22.91 21.47
N ILE A 474 -34.20 -21.61 21.37
CA ILE A 474 -33.44 -20.56 22.06
C ILE A 474 -33.37 -20.79 23.59
N PRO A 475 -34.46 -21.16 24.30
CA PRO A 475 -34.38 -21.42 25.74
C PRO A 475 -33.40 -22.53 26.09
N ASP A 476 -33.39 -23.61 25.30
CA ASP A 476 -32.50 -24.76 25.51
C ASP A 476 -31.03 -24.38 25.26
N ILE A 477 -30.74 -23.64 24.18
CA ILE A 477 -29.40 -23.10 23.88
C ILE A 477 -28.93 -22.21 25.02
N CYS A 478 -29.79 -21.29 25.47
CA CYS A 478 -29.42 -20.35 26.53
C CYS A 478 -29.30 -21.00 27.91
N SER A 479 -29.95 -22.15 28.16
CA SER A 479 -29.83 -22.91 29.41
C SER A 479 -28.42 -23.46 29.68
N LEU A 480 -27.56 -23.51 28.65
CA LEU A 480 -26.17 -23.90 28.81
C LEU A 480 -25.33 -22.83 29.53
N ASN A 481 -25.74 -21.56 29.47
CA ASN A 481 -25.11 -20.45 30.17
C ASN A 481 -25.36 -20.54 31.68
N GLN A 482 -24.44 -19.99 32.46
CA GLN A 482 -24.58 -19.95 33.92
C GLN A 482 -25.23 -18.63 34.36
N ASN A 483 -24.67 -17.50 33.94
CA ASN A 483 -25.12 -16.17 34.35
C ASN A 483 -25.76 -15.39 33.18
N ALA A 484 -25.45 -15.74 31.93
CA ALA A 484 -25.90 -15.00 30.74
C ALA A 484 -27.23 -15.50 30.14
N ILE A 485 -28.10 -16.17 30.91
CA ILE A 485 -29.31 -16.82 30.36
C ILE A 485 -30.28 -15.79 29.76
N GLU A 486 -30.65 -14.75 30.51
CA GLU A 486 -31.61 -13.73 30.05
C GLU A 486 -31.07 -12.88 28.90
N SER A 487 -29.79 -12.47 28.98
CA SER A 487 -29.12 -11.71 27.92
C SER A 487 -28.97 -12.53 26.64
N CYS A 488 -28.66 -13.83 26.76
CA CYS A 488 -28.64 -14.78 25.65
C CYS A 488 -30.02 -14.84 24.97
N GLN A 489 -31.09 -15.06 25.73
CA GLN A 489 -32.44 -15.19 25.16
C GLN A 489 -32.87 -13.91 24.46
N SER A 490 -32.70 -12.75 25.09
CA SER A 490 -33.06 -11.45 24.50
C SER A 490 -32.31 -11.18 23.19
N SER A 491 -31.01 -11.44 23.18
CA SER A 491 -30.15 -11.15 22.02
C SER A 491 -30.37 -12.14 20.88
N LEU A 492 -30.50 -13.44 21.16
CA LEU A 492 -30.80 -14.44 20.13
C LEU A 492 -32.18 -14.21 19.50
N ASN A 493 -33.20 -13.84 20.28
CA ASN A 493 -34.51 -13.50 19.71
C ASN A 493 -34.44 -12.28 18.78
N SER A 494 -33.67 -11.26 19.17
CA SER A 494 -33.48 -10.05 18.35
C SER A 494 -32.70 -10.34 17.06
N ILE A 495 -31.65 -11.16 17.15
CA ILE A 495 -30.82 -11.55 16.00
C ILE A 495 -31.56 -12.52 15.08
N LEU A 496 -32.41 -13.40 15.61
CA LEU A 496 -33.20 -14.31 14.78
C LEU A 496 -34.17 -13.53 13.86
N ARG A 497 -34.77 -12.45 14.37
CA ARG A 497 -35.61 -11.55 13.55
C ARG A 497 -34.81 -10.86 12.45
N LEU A 498 -33.59 -10.40 12.79
CA LEU A 498 -32.66 -9.81 11.83
C LEU A 498 -32.25 -10.83 10.75
N PHE A 499 -31.94 -12.06 11.17
CA PHE A 499 -31.57 -13.16 10.29
C PHE A 499 -32.70 -13.54 9.34
N ALA A 500 -33.93 -13.70 9.83
CA ALA A 500 -35.09 -14.04 8.98
C ALA A 500 -35.34 -13.00 7.88
N LEU A 501 -35.15 -11.70 8.18
CA LEU A 501 -35.26 -10.63 7.17
C LEU A 501 -34.18 -10.76 6.09
N TRP A 502 -32.94 -11.04 6.50
CA TRP A 502 -31.81 -11.18 5.58
C TRP A 502 -31.90 -12.44 4.72
N GLU A 503 -32.18 -13.59 5.34
CA GLU A 503 -32.29 -14.90 4.68
C GLU A 503 -33.41 -14.92 3.63
N SER A 504 -34.55 -14.28 3.90
CA SER A 504 -35.67 -14.21 2.94
C SER A 504 -35.30 -13.59 1.58
N LYS A 505 -34.17 -12.88 1.52
CA LYS A 505 -33.69 -12.17 0.32
C LYS A 505 -32.58 -12.91 -0.43
N LYS A 506 -32.00 -13.97 0.15
CA LYS A 506 -30.77 -14.60 -0.35
C LYS A 506 -30.76 -16.11 -0.16
N THR A 507 -30.23 -16.81 -1.15
CA THR A 507 -29.83 -18.22 -1.02
C THR A 507 -28.31 -18.29 -1.04
N LEU A 508 -27.70 -18.56 0.11
CA LEU A 508 -26.25 -18.74 0.24
C LEU A 508 -25.89 -20.22 0.28
N ALA A 509 -24.69 -20.55 -0.20
CA ALA A 509 -24.15 -21.89 -0.08
C ALA A 509 -23.85 -22.22 1.40
N LEU A 510 -24.06 -23.48 1.77
CA LEU A 510 -23.76 -23.98 3.12
C LEU A 510 -22.41 -24.70 3.11
N PRO A 511 -21.59 -24.57 4.18
CA PRO A 511 -20.36 -25.32 4.30
C PRO A 511 -20.63 -26.81 4.52
N ASN A 512 -19.70 -27.66 4.10
CA ASN A 512 -19.78 -29.09 4.36
C ASN A 512 -19.33 -29.39 5.80
N ALA A 513 -20.29 -29.69 6.69
CA ALA A 513 -19.99 -29.97 8.09
C ALA A 513 -19.17 -31.26 8.30
N THR A 514 -19.21 -32.23 7.37
CA THR A 514 -18.49 -33.51 7.53
C THR A 514 -16.98 -33.30 7.53
N GLU A 515 -16.47 -32.43 6.65
CA GLU A 515 -15.05 -32.10 6.55
C GLU A 515 -14.50 -31.52 7.87
N ILE A 516 -15.33 -30.79 8.62
CA ILE A 516 -14.95 -30.18 9.90
C ILE A 516 -15.02 -31.21 11.02
N ILE A 517 -16.03 -32.07 11.02
CA ILE A 517 -16.17 -33.15 12.00
C ILE A 517 -14.97 -34.12 11.91
N GLU A 518 -14.48 -34.40 10.69
CA GLU A 518 -13.30 -35.23 10.46
C GLU A 518 -12.00 -34.66 11.06
N LEU A 519 -11.89 -33.34 11.23
CA LEU A 519 -10.74 -32.71 11.91
C LEU A 519 -10.70 -33.00 13.42
N GLY A 520 -11.82 -33.47 14.00
CA GLY A 520 -11.89 -33.85 15.42
C GLY A 520 -11.64 -32.69 16.38
N ILE A 521 -11.99 -31.45 16.00
CA ILE A 521 -11.74 -30.25 16.81
C ILE A 521 -12.66 -30.25 18.03
N GLY A 522 -12.07 -30.09 19.22
CA GLY A 522 -12.82 -30.05 20.47
C GLY A 522 -12.24 -29.12 21.53
N LEU A 523 -12.90 -29.15 22.68
CA LEU A 523 -12.45 -28.55 23.93
C LEU A 523 -12.15 -29.67 24.92
N ARG A 524 -11.15 -29.45 25.79
CA ARG A 524 -10.79 -30.36 26.87
C ARG A 524 -10.64 -29.59 28.18
N GLN A 525 -10.95 -30.28 29.28
CA GLN A 525 -10.85 -29.74 30.63
C GLN A 525 -10.34 -30.85 31.57
N TYR A 526 -9.31 -30.58 32.36
CA TYR A 526 -8.95 -31.41 33.49
C TYR A 526 -10.01 -31.25 34.58
N ALA A 527 -10.41 -32.33 35.23
CA ALA A 527 -11.46 -32.28 36.25
C ALA A 527 -11.28 -33.35 37.31
N MET A 528 -11.73 -33.08 38.53
CA MET A 528 -11.89 -34.08 39.57
C MET A 528 -13.38 -34.34 39.77
N VAL A 529 -13.80 -35.59 39.55
CA VAL A 529 -15.18 -36.04 39.82
C VAL A 529 -15.14 -36.92 41.06
N ASN A 530 -15.76 -36.48 42.15
CA ASN A 530 -15.71 -37.19 43.44
C ASN A 530 -14.28 -37.52 43.90
N ALA A 531 -13.37 -36.53 43.78
CA ALA A 531 -11.94 -36.64 44.08
C ALA A 531 -11.13 -37.60 43.19
N ILE A 532 -11.70 -38.09 42.08
CA ILE A 532 -10.98 -38.90 41.09
C ILE A 532 -10.55 -37.98 39.93
N PRO A 533 -9.23 -37.88 39.64
CA PRO A 533 -8.73 -37.18 38.47
C PRO A 533 -9.28 -37.78 37.17
N THR A 534 -9.89 -36.94 36.33
CA THR A 534 -10.42 -37.31 35.02
C THR A 534 -10.27 -36.16 34.01
N THR A 535 -10.58 -36.42 32.75
CA THR A 535 -10.60 -35.42 31.69
C THR A 535 -11.95 -35.37 31.02
N LEU A 536 -12.48 -34.18 30.86
CA LEU A 536 -13.72 -33.93 30.14
C LEU A 536 -13.38 -33.46 28.72
N HIS A 537 -14.08 -34.02 27.74
CA HIS A 537 -13.92 -33.69 26.33
C HIS A 537 -15.26 -33.31 25.73
N GLN A 538 -15.27 -32.30 24.87
CA GLN A 538 -16.46 -31.87 24.14
C GLN A 538 -16.06 -31.52 22.69
N PRO A 539 -16.48 -32.31 21.68
CA PRO A 539 -16.33 -31.93 20.28
C PRO A 539 -17.01 -30.59 19.99
N LEU A 540 -16.48 -29.78 19.07
CA LEU A 540 -17.14 -28.53 18.68
C LEU A 540 -18.44 -28.82 17.92
N LEU A 541 -18.43 -29.80 17.02
CA LEU A 541 -19.59 -30.23 16.26
C LEU A 541 -19.90 -31.69 16.57
N ASP A 542 -21.14 -31.97 16.96
CA ASP A 542 -21.67 -33.31 17.18
C ASP A 542 -23.00 -33.46 16.42
N PRO A 543 -23.13 -34.45 15.50
CA PRO A 543 -24.39 -34.72 14.81
C PRO A 543 -25.59 -34.96 15.74
N GLY A 544 -25.35 -35.42 16.98
CA GLY A 544 -26.38 -35.70 17.98
C GLY A 544 -26.76 -34.52 18.87
N ASP A 545 -25.96 -33.45 18.94
CA ASP A 545 -26.15 -32.34 19.88
C ASP A 545 -26.34 -30.99 19.15
N PHE A 546 -27.57 -30.76 18.69
CA PHE A 546 -27.94 -29.50 18.04
C PHE A 546 -27.75 -28.27 18.94
N ILE A 547 -27.95 -28.43 20.26
CA ILE A 547 -27.91 -27.31 21.22
C ILE A 547 -26.47 -26.81 21.35
N TRP A 548 -25.50 -27.72 21.49
CA TRP A 548 -24.09 -27.37 21.58
C TRP A 548 -23.52 -26.87 20.25
N ASN A 549 -23.99 -27.40 19.11
CA ASN A 549 -23.49 -27.01 17.78
C ASN A 549 -23.58 -25.50 17.52
N PHE A 550 -24.52 -24.78 18.16
CA PHE A 550 -24.55 -23.32 18.11
C PHE A 550 -23.26 -22.67 18.61
N TYR A 551 -22.80 -23.06 19.79
CA TYR A 551 -21.54 -22.57 20.36
C TYR A 551 -20.34 -23.10 19.59
N GLY A 552 -20.42 -24.33 19.06
CA GLY A 552 -19.42 -24.91 18.16
C GLY A 552 -19.18 -24.06 16.92
N TRP A 553 -20.24 -23.67 16.21
CA TRP A 553 -20.14 -22.82 15.02
C TRP A 553 -19.60 -21.43 15.33
N LEU A 554 -19.94 -20.85 16.47
CA LEU A 554 -19.35 -19.57 16.90
C LEU A 554 -17.83 -19.67 17.12
N HIS A 555 -17.33 -20.76 17.72
CA HIS A 555 -15.89 -21.00 17.83
C HIS A 555 -15.21 -21.14 16.45
N LEU A 556 -15.87 -21.81 15.50
CA LEU A 556 -15.36 -21.97 14.14
C LEU A 556 -15.36 -20.65 13.36
N VAL A 557 -16.36 -19.79 13.55
CA VAL A 557 -16.37 -18.44 12.98
C VAL A 557 -15.22 -17.60 13.55
N ASP A 558 -14.98 -17.65 14.86
CA ASP A 558 -13.83 -16.99 15.51
C ASP A 558 -12.49 -17.51 14.96
N TRP A 559 -12.37 -18.82 14.68
CA TRP A 559 -11.19 -19.42 14.06
C TRP A 559 -10.94 -18.86 12.66
N ILE A 560 -11.99 -18.75 11.84
CA ILE A 560 -11.89 -18.19 10.47
C ILE A 560 -11.54 -16.70 10.48
N GLN A 561 -11.97 -15.97 11.52
CA GLN A 561 -11.64 -14.57 11.76
C GLN A 561 -10.27 -14.38 12.43
N GLY A 562 -9.51 -15.44 12.68
CA GLY A 562 -8.18 -15.38 13.28
C GLY A 562 -8.17 -15.01 14.76
N ARG A 563 -9.33 -14.95 15.44
CA ARG A 563 -9.42 -14.70 16.89
C ARG A 563 -8.96 -15.90 17.70
N ARG A 564 -9.08 -17.09 17.13
CA ARG A 564 -8.65 -18.38 17.69
C ARG A 564 -7.79 -19.13 16.69
N GLU A 565 -7.00 -20.08 17.16
CA GLU A 565 -6.24 -21.02 16.34
C GLU A 565 -6.50 -22.45 16.79
N VAL A 566 -6.22 -23.41 15.90
CA VAL A 566 -6.43 -24.84 16.18
C VAL A 566 -5.08 -25.53 16.10
N VAL A 567 -4.77 -26.32 17.12
CA VAL A 567 -3.52 -27.07 17.23
C VAL A 567 -3.83 -28.54 17.49
N ALA A 568 -3.22 -29.42 16.69
CA ALA A 568 -3.22 -30.86 16.91
C ALA A 568 -2.03 -31.26 17.78
N PHE A 569 -2.31 -31.91 18.90
CA PHE A 569 -1.34 -32.50 19.82
C PHE A 569 -1.14 -33.96 19.40
N GLU A 570 -0.08 -34.22 18.64
CA GLU A 570 0.19 -35.53 18.05
C GLU A 570 1.21 -36.28 18.89
N GLY A 571 0.71 -37.17 19.76
CA GLY A 571 1.55 -38.00 20.63
C GLY A 571 1.70 -39.44 20.12
N ASP A 572 2.37 -40.26 20.94
CA ASP A 572 2.65 -41.67 20.63
C ASP A 572 1.42 -42.58 20.75
N VAL A 573 0.47 -42.21 21.61
CA VAL A 573 -0.72 -43.00 21.94
C VAL A 573 -1.93 -42.51 21.13
N SER A 574 -2.18 -41.21 21.12
CA SER A 574 -3.31 -40.63 20.40
C SER A 574 -3.04 -39.20 19.94
N THR A 575 -3.92 -38.70 19.07
CA THR A 575 -3.93 -37.31 18.62
C THR A 575 -5.16 -36.59 19.17
N MET A 576 -4.94 -35.37 19.64
CA MET A 576 -6.00 -34.51 20.16
C MET A 576 -5.95 -33.15 19.48
N THR A 577 -7.02 -32.76 18.80
CA THR A 577 -7.14 -31.46 18.12
C THR A 577 -7.95 -30.50 18.96
N LEU A 578 -7.33 -29.41 19.43
CA LEU A 578 -7.98 -28.42 20.29
C LEU A 578 -8.06 -27.06 19.61
N ILE A 579 -9.13 -26.33 19.90
CA ILE A 579 -9.24 -24.90 19.58
C ILE A 579 -8.78 -24.05 20.77
N SER A 580 -8.03 -22.98 20.50
CA SER A 580 -7.51 -22.09 21.52
C SER A 580 -8.61 -21.24 22.17
N LYS A 581 -8.28 -20.61 23.30
CA LYS A 581 -9.01 -19.44 23.78
C LYS A 581 -8.95 -18.30 22.75
N ALA A 582 -9.88 -17.35 22.83
CA ALA A 582 -9.84 -16.15 21.98
C ALA A 582 -8.72 -15.22 22.45
N TYR A 583 -7.94 -14.71 21.51
CA TYR A 583 -6.88 -13.75 21.80
C TYR A 583 -7.36 -12.32 21.60
N MET A 584 -6.87 -11.42 22.45
CA MET A 584 -7.04 -10.00 22.22
C MET A 584 -6.17 -9.55 21.03
N PRO A 585 -6.72 -8.77 20.09
CA PRO A 585 -5.94 -8.20 18.99
C PRO A 585 -4.80 -7.31 19.51
N LEU A 586 -3.67 -7.34 18.82
CA LEU A 586 -2.59 -6.38 19.02
C LEU A 586 -2.94 -5.05 18.33
N SER A 587 -2.44 -3.95 18.87
CA SER A 587 -2.66 -2.61 18.32
C SER A 587 -1.38 -2.07 17.67
N PHE A 588 -1.50 -1.51 16.47
CA PHE A 588 -0.41 -0.80 15.79
C PHE A 588 -0.88 0.59 15.35
N THR A 589 -0.04 1.60 15.52
CA THR A 589 -0.31 2.97 15.08
C THR A 589 0.71 3.38 14.05
N VAL A 590 0.23 3.93 12.93
CA VAL A 590 1.11 4.45 11.88
C VAL A 590 1.71 5.78 12.33
N ASP A 591 3.01 5.94 12.13
CA ASP A 591 3.68 7.21 12.36
C ASP A 591 3.27 8.25 11.30
N PRO A 592 2.64 9.38 11.68
CA PRO A 592 2.25 10.44 10.75
C PRO A 592 3.42 11.05 9.98
N LEU A 593 4.65 10.99 10.51
CA LEU A 593 5.84 11.54 9.87
C LEU A 593 6.32 10.70 8.68
N GLN A 594 5.79 9.49 8.50
CA GLN A 594 6.14 8.62 7.37
C GLN A 594 5.48 9.05 6.06
N THR A 595 4.43 9.89 6.08
CA THR A 595 3.80 10.36 4.85
C THR A 595 4.66 11.45 4.19
N PRO A 596 5.16 11.23 2.95
CA PRO A 596 5.95 12.21 2.24
C PRO A 596 5.05 13.36 1.72
N THR A 597 5.42 14.61 2.03
CA THR A 597 4.67 15.81 1.63
C THR A 597 5.55 16.91 1.01
N ARG A 598 6.88 16.71 1.01
CA ARG A 598 7.84 17.77 0.67
C ARG A 598 7.79 18.12 -0.81
N PHE A 599 7.64 17.12 -1.68
CA PHE A 599 7.60 17.34 -3.12
C PHE A 599 6.33 18.08 -3.52
N SER A 600 5.18 17.65 -3.00
CA SER A 600 3.87 18.19 -3.34
C SER A 600 3.68 19.60 -2.85
N TYR A 601 4.17 19.90 -1.64
CA TYR A 601 4.21 21.26 -1.11
C TYR A 601 5.04 22.20 -2.00
N ALA A 602 6.21 21.75 -2.47
CA ALA A 602 7.03 22.52 -3.39
C ALA A 602 6.32 22.76 -4.73
N VAL A 603 5.68 21.73 -5.31
CA VAL A 603 4.89 21.85 -6.54
C VAL A 603 3.74 22.84 -6.38
N TRP A 604 3.00 22.76 -5.27
CA TRP A 604 1.90 23.69 -4.98
C TRP A 604 2.40 25.14 -4.89
N MET A 605 3.50 25.39 -4.17
CA MET A 605 4.11 26.72 -4.05
C MET A 605 4.59 27.27 -5.40
N LEU A 606 5.19 26.43 -6.24
CA LEU A 606 5.62 26.84 -7.59
C LEU A 606 4.41 27.22 -8.46
N ILE A 607 3.33 26.44 -8.41
CA ILE A 607 2.12 26.71 -9.20
C ILE A 607 1.41 27.96 -8.67
N LEU A 608 1.33 28.15 -7.36
CA LEU A 608 0.83 29.38 -6.74
C LEU A 608 1.63 30.60 -7.23
N TYR A 609 2.96 30.50 -7.22
CA TYR A 609 3.83 31.55 -7.76
C TYR A 609 3.51 31.85 -9.23
N THR A 610 3.33 30.82 -10.08
CA THR A 610 2.95 31.05 -11.49
C THR A 610 1.61 31.77 -11.64
N CYS A 611 0.62 31.44 -10.80
CA CYS A 611 -0.70 32.10 -10.79
C CYS A 611 -0.60 33.57 -10.37
N VAL A 612 0.10 33.85 -9.26
CA VAL A 612 0.25 35.21 -8.72
C VAL A 612 1.00 36.09 -9.69
N LEU A 613 2.10 35.60 -10.26
CA LEU A 613 2.87 36.36 -11.25
C LEU A 613 2.06 36.62 -12.52
N GLY A 614 1.38 35.59 -13.06
CA GLY A 614 0.53 35.75 -14.24
C GLY A 614 -0.60 36.76 -14.01
N ALA A 615 -1.25 36.69 -12.87
CA ALA A 615 -2.27 37.65 -12.44
C ALA A 615 -1.72 39.09 -12.34
N ALA A 616 -0.57 39.27 -11.70
CA ALA A 616 0.07 40.58 -11.54
C ALA A 616 0.41 41.21 -12.90
N VAL A 617 0.95 40.42 -13.84
CA VAL A 617 1.27 40.88 -15.21
C VAL A 617 0.00 41.28 -15.96
N ILE A 618 -1.08 40.50 -15.84
CA ILE A 618 -2.35 40.80 -16.51
C ILE A 618 -3.00 42.06 -15.92
N VAL A 619 -3.01 42.21 -14.60
CA VAL A 619 -3.51 43.42 -13.93
C VAL A 619 -2.71 44.65 -14.35
N ALA A 620 -1.38 44.54 -14.39
CA ALA A 620 -0.52 45.61 -14.87
C ALA A 620 -0.84 45.97 -16.33
N ALA A 621 -0.95 44.98 -17.22
CA ALA A 621 -1.26 45.19 -18.63
C ALA A 621 -2.61 45.91 -18.80
N LEU A 622 -3.65 45.49 -18.08
CA LEU A 622 -4.97 46.14 -18.11
C LEU A 622 -4.94 47.56 -17.54
N ALA A 623 -4.17 47.82 -16.49
CA ALA A 623 -3.99 49.16 -15.92
C ALA A 623 -3.37 50.12 -16.95
N PHE A 624 -2.34 49.69 -17.69
CA PHE A 624 -1.78 50.46 -18.80
C PHE A 624 -2.80 50.70 -19.92
N GLY A 625 -3.69 49.73 -20.18
CA GLY A 625 -4.81 49.89 -21.11
C GLY A 625 -5.81 50.97 -20.68
N ILE A 626 -6.10 51.08 -19.38
CA ILE A 626 -6.99 52.09 -18.82
C ILE A 626 -6.37 53.49 -18.89
N VAL A 627 -5.08 53.62 -18.52
CA VAL A 627 -4.34 54.89 -18.56
C VAL A 627 -4.31 55.50 -19.96
N GLU A 628 -4.27 54.66 -20.99
CA GLU A 628 -4.20 55.06 -22.41
C GLU A 628 -5.57 55.06 -23.11
N LYS A 629 -6.65 55.25 -22.35
CA LYS A 629 -8.03 55.41 -22.85
C LYS A 629 -8.55 54.20 -23.65
N GLY A 630 -8.07 52.99 -23.32
CA GLY A 630 -8.61 51.73 -23.86
C GLY A 630 -8.22 51.43 -25.30
N ILE A 631 -7.11 52.00 -25.80
CA ILE A 631 -6.61 51.78 -27.17
C ILE A 631 -5.66 50.57 -27.19
N PHE A 632 -6.21 49.36 -27.39
CA PHE A 632 -5.44 48.14 -27.58
C PHE A 632 -6.18 47.11 -28.47
N HIS A 633 -5.47 46.10 -28.97
CA HIS A 633 -6.07 45.01 -29.74
C HIS A 633 -6.62 43.91 -28.81
N GLY A 634 -7.95 43.75 -28.76
CA GLY A 634 -8.60 42.75 -27.91
C GLY A 634 -8.24 41.30 -28.26
N SER A 635 -8.01 41.00 -29.54
CA SER A 635 -7.59 39.65 -29.98
C SER A 635 -6.22 39.22 -29.45
N ASN A 636 -5.33 40.15 -29.11
CA ASN A 636 -4.03 39.83 -28.51
C ASN A 636 -4.17 39.19 -27.13
N LEU A 637 -5.26 39.50 -26.41
CA LEU A 637 -5.53 38.94 -25.08
C LEU A 637 -5.85 37.45 -25.10
N TRP A 638 -6.27 36.87 -26.24
CA TRP A 638 -6.55 35.43 -26.35
C TRP A 638 -5.30 34.57 -26.15
N PHE A 639 -4.13 35.10 -26.51
CA PHE A 639 -2.85 34.42 -26.38
C PHE A 639 -2.04 34.90 -25.17
N ALA A 640 -2.66 35.68 -24.27
CA ALA A 640 -1.99 36.25 -23.11
C ALA A 640 -1.33 35.17 -22.26
N ASN A 641 -2.01 34.05 -21.97
CA ASN A 641 -1.43 32.96 -21.18
C ASN A 641 -0.18 32.36 -21.81
N SER A 642 -0.20 32.11 -23.12
CA SER A 642 0.95 31.54 -23.83
C SER A 642 2.15 32.49 -23.83
N VAL A 643 1.91 33.79 -24.05
CA VAL A 643 2.98 34.79 -24.10
C VAL A 643 3.50 35.12 -22.70
N VAL A 644 2.61 35.42 -21.74
CA VAL A 644 2.98 35.69 -20.35
C VAL A 644 3.69 34.49 -19.74
N GLY A 645 3.21 33.27 -20.00
CA GLY A 645 3.83 32.05 -19.54
C GLY A 645 5.29 31.92 -19.96
N VAL A 646 5.58 32.16 -21.23
CA VAL A 646 6.94 32.04 -21.75
C VAL A 646 7.84 33.18 -21.27
N VAL A 647 7.34 34.41 -21.32
CA VAL A 647 8.15 35.62 -21.11
C VAL A 647 8.38 35.93 -19.63
N TRP A 648 7.36 35.77 -18.80
CA TRP A 648 7.41 36.18 -17.39
C TRP A 648 7.61 35.01 -16.42
N ILE A 649 6.98 33.86 -16.68
CA ILE A 649 7.04 32.69 -15.79
C ILE A 649 8.25 31.82 -16.14
N GLY A 650 8.44 31.52 -17.42
CA GLY A 650 9.54 30.72 -17.92
C GLY A 650 9.20 29.25 -18.14
N ARG A 651 9.86 28.66 -19.14
CA ARG A 651 9.57 27.31 -19.67
C ARG A 651 9.56 26.18 -18.64
N PRO A 652 10.52 26.08 -17.69
CA PRO A 652 10.54 24.98 -16.72
C PRO A 652 9.29 24.95 -15.84
N LEU A 653 8.81 26.11 -15.39
CA LEU A 653 7.61 26.21 -14.54
C LEU A 653 6.32 25.91 -15.32
N LEU A 654 6.27 26.24 -16.62
CA LEU A 654 5.16 25.83 -17.48
C LEU A 654 5.09 24.32 -17.66
N ILE A 655 6.25 23.68 -17.82
CA ILE A 655 6.35 22.22 -17.92
C ILE A 655 5.87 21.58 -16.62
N VAL A 656 6.36 22.05 -15.46
CA VAL A 656 5.90 21.55 -14.15
C VAL A 656 4.38 21.69 -14.03
N ARG A 657 3.84 22.88 -14.31
CA ARG A 657 2.39 23.12 -14.22
C ARG A 657 1.57 22.19 -15.12
N GLY A 658 1.98 22.03 -16.38
CA GLY A 658 1.29 21.15 -17.33
C GLY A 658 1.41 19.67 -16.96
N LEU A 659 2.58 19.22 -16.50
CA LEU A 659 2.79 17.85 -16.03
C LEU A 659 1.98 17.55 -14.76
N THR A 660 1.88 18.49 -13.83
CA THR A 660 1.04 18.34 -12.64
C THR A 660 -0.44 18.16 -13.00
N ALA A 661 -0.94 18.90 -13.98
CA ALA A 661 -2.31 18.71 -14.49
C ALA A 661 -2.49 17.32 -15.16
N ILE A 662 -1.48 16.85 -15.92
CA ILE A 662 -1.48 15.50 -16.50
C ILE A 662 -1.47 14.43 -15.40
N THR A 663 -0.70 14.62 -14.33
CA THR A 663 -0.70 13.73 -13.16
C THR A 663 -2.08 13.70 -12.52
N ALA A 664 -2.74 14.84 -12.30
CA ALA A 664 -4.10 14.90 -11.75
C ALA A 664 -5.14 14.19 -12.65
N LEU A 665 -5.06 14.34 -13.98
CA LEU A 665 -5.89 13.59 -14.93
C LEU A 665 -5.60 12.08 -14.91
N SER A 666 -4.39 11.70 -14.50
CA SER A 666 -3.93 10.31 -14.43
C SER A 666 -4.17 9.63 -13.09
N THR A 667 -4.73 10.35 -12.10
CA THR A 667 -4.92 9.89 -10.71
C THR A 667 -6.38 10.04 -10.28
N ALA A 668 -6.94 9.05 -9.60
CA ALA A 668 -8.32 9.09 -9.13
C ALA A 668 -8.51 10.04 -7.93
N LYS A 669 -9.70 10.66 -7.82
CA LYS A 669 -10.14 11.33 -6.60
C LYS A 669 -10.69 10.26 -5.66
N ILE A 670 -10.12 10.12 -4.47
CA ILE A 670 -10.48 9.12 -3.47
C ILE A 670 -10.73 9.84 -2.16
N GLN A 671 -11.80 9.49 -1.45
CA GLN A 671 -12.05 10.02 -0.11
C GLN A 671 -12.57 8.92 0.81
N LEU A 672 -12.27 9.07 2.10
CA LEU A 672 -12.77 8.18 3.13
C LEU A 672 -14.09 8.74 3.67
N GLU A 673 -15.16 7.95 3.63
CA GLU A 673 -16.48 8.35 4.13
C GLU A 673 -16.99 7.36 5.17
N ALA A 674 -17.63 7.90 6.21
CA ALA A 674 -18.38 7.13 7.20
C ALA A 674 -19.88 7.30 6.95
N VAL A 675 -20.58 6.22 6.62
CA VAL A 675 -22.02 6.19 6.31
C VAL A 675 -22.67 5.08 7.13
N GLY A 676 -23.65 5.43 7.98
CA GLY A 676 -24.38 4.45 8.78
C GLY A 676 -23.49 3.65 9.74
N GLY A 677 -22.45 4.25 10.32
CA GLY A 677 -21.51 3.54 11.20
C GLY A 677 -20.48 2.66 10.49
N PHE A 678 -20.54 2.57 9.16
CA PHE A 678 -19.54 1.90 8.33
C PHE A 678 -18.64 2.91 7.64
N THR A 679 -17.34 2.67 7.65
CA THR A 679 -16.37 3.49 6.93
C THR A 679 -15.88 2.75 5.68
N ARG A 680 -15.77 3.47 4.56
CA ARG A 680 -15.28 2.93 3.27
C ARG A 680 -14.61 4.00 2.41
N PHE A 681 -13.80 3.57 1.44
CA PHE A 681 -13.34 4.47 0.38
C PHE A 681 -14.43 4.67 -0.67
N VAL A 682 -14.58 5.91 -1.10
CA VAL A 682 -15.46 6.33 -2.20
C VAL A 682 -14.62 7.02 -3.25
N VAL A 683 -14.91 6.72 -4.52
CA VAL A 683 -14.23 7.31 -5.69
C VAL A 683 -15.23 8.22 -6.40
N PRO A 684 -15.36 9.50 -5.97
CA PRO A 684 -16.23 10.44 -6.64
C PRO A 684 -15.76 10.69 -8.08
N SER A 685 -16.69 10.64 -9.02
CA SER A 685 -16.45 11.02 -10.42
C SER A 685 -16.10 12.50 -10.53
N ARG A 686 -15.10 12.85 -11.35
CA ARG A 686 -14.82 14.25 -11.66
C ARG A 686 -15.99 14.87 -12.43
N SER A 687 -16.34 16.09 -12.09
CA SER A 687 -17.37 16.85 -12.81
C SER A 687 -16.87 17.23 -14.21
N PHE A 688 -17.81 17.50 -15.12
CA PHE A 688 -17.49 17.96 -16.47
C PHE A 688 -16.70 19.28 -16.46
N LEU A 689 -17.00 20.18 -15.51
CA LEU A 689 -16.27 21.44 -15.33
C LEU A 689 -14.83 21.22 -14.86
N GLU A 690 -14.60 20.36 -13.86
CA GLU A 690 -13.24 20.00 -13.43
C GLU A 690 -12.43 19.38 -14.59
N SER A 691 -13.08 18.56 -15.42
CA SER A 691 -12.44 17.94 -16.59
C SER A 691 -12.02 18.97 -17.64
N ILE A 692 -12.87 19.98 -17.91
CA ILE A 692 -12.53 21.12 -18.79
C ILE A 692 -11.33 21.91 -18.25
N LEU A 693 -11.32 22.17 -16.94
CA LEU A 693 -10.27 22.96 -16.30
C LEU A 693 -8.93 22.21 -16.32
N LEU A 694 -8.91 20.96 -15.87
CA LEU A 694 -7.70 20.14 -15.84
C LEU A 694 -7.14 19.90 -17.24
N SER A 695 -8.00 19.61 -18.23
CA SER A 695 -7.57 19.47 -19.63
C SER A 695 -6.99 20.77 -20.19
N GLY A 696 -7.56 21.92 -19.83
CA GLY A 696 -7.03 23.25 -20.16
C GLY A 696 -5.66 23.52 -19.55
N GLU A 697 -5.44 23.10 -18.30
CA GLU A 697 -4.16 23.27 -17.59
C GLU A 697 -3.05 22.38 -18.17
N THR A 698 -3.38 21.29 -18.86
CA THR A 698 -2.34 20.54 -19.60
C THR A 698 -1.69 21.36 -20.72
N LEU A 699 -2.36 22.40 -21.23
CA LEU A 699 -1.86 23.24 -22.34
C LEU A 699 -0.59 24.01 -21.99
N TRP A 700 -0.28 24.23 -20.71
CA TRP A 700 0.96 24.89 -20.31
C TRP A 700 2.20 24.12 -20.79
N LEU A 701 2.13 22.79 -20.86
CA LEU A 701 3.17 21.97 -21.48
C LEU A 701 3.27 22.24 -22.98
N THR A 702 2.13 22.29 -23.69
CA THR A 702 2.08 22.63 -25.12
C THR A 702 2.62 24.04 -25.41
N TYR A 703 2.37 25.04 -24.55
CA TYR A 703 2.93 26.38 -24.72
C TYR A 703 4.46 26.36 -24.69
N SER A 704 5.05 25.62 -23.74
CA SER A 704 6.49 25.44 -23.66
C SER A 704 7.06 24.72 -24.90
N LEU A 705 6.40 23.66 -25.36
CA LEU A 705 6.81 22.90 -26.56
C LEU A 705 6.74 23.76 -27.82
N ASN A 706 5.65 24.51 -28.01
CA ASN A 706 5.50 25.40 -29.16
C ASN A 706 6.55 26.51 -29.19
N ASP A 707 6.93 27.04 -28.03
CA ASP A 707 7.97 28.06 -27.95
C ASP A 707 9.37 27.48 -28.25
N ILE A 708 9.69 26.26 -27.79
CA ILE A 708 10.92 25.55 -28.16
C ILE A 708 10.97 25.28 -29.67
N LEU A 709 9.85 24.83 -30.24
CA LEU A 709 9.75 24.43 -31.64
C LEU A 709 9.51 25.62 -32.60
N SER A 710 9.26 26.81 -32.09
CA SER A 710 9.06 28.03 -32.88
C SER A 710 10.24 28.33 -33.82
N VAL A 711 11.46 27.96 -33.42
CA VAL A 711 12.70 28.06 -34.22
C VAL A 711 12.61 27.25 -35.52
N LEU A 712 11.92 26.10 -35.46
CA LEU A 712 11.69 25.20 -36.59
C LEU A 712 10.43 25.60 -37.38
N ALA A 713 9.41 26.10 -36.69
CA ALA A 713 8.13 26.47 -37.28
C ALA A 713 8.15 27.78 -38.08
N ARG A 714 8.98 28.76 -37.67
CA ARG A 714 9.20 30.05 -38.36
C ARG A 714 7.89 30.69 -38.84
N ASP A 715 7.65 30.65 -40.14
CA ASP A 715 6.53 31.31 -40.83
C ASP A 715 5.19 30.61 -40.57
N HIS A 716 5.19 29.40 -39.99
CA HIS A 716 4.00 28.60 -39.68
C HIS A 716 3.65 28.56 -38.19
N SER A 717 4.42 29.24 -37.32
CA SER A 717 4.30 29.16 -35.85
C SER A 717 2.89 29.47 -35.34
N TYR A 718 2.21 30.49 -35.89
CA TYR A 718 0.84 30.85 -35.48
C TYR A 718 -0.16 29.70 -35.73
N LYS A 719 -0.17 29.15 -36.96
CA LYS A 719 -1.09 28.07 -37.35
C LYS A 719 -0.80 26.79 -36.58
N CYS A 720 0.47 26.48 -36.36
CA CYS A 720 0.92 25.34 -35.58
C CYS A 720 0.45 25.45 -34.12
N ALA A 721 0.66 26.61 -33.48
CA ALA A 721 0.29 26.82 -32.09
C ALA A 721 -1.22 26.73 -31.86
N VAL A 722 -2.02 27.39 -32.70
CA VAL A 722 -3.50 27.33 -32.59
C VAL A 722 -4.01 25.91 -32.83
N GLY A 723 -3.50 25.23 -33.87
CA GLY A 723 -3.87 23.85 -34.18
C GLY A 723 -3.54 22.90 -33.03
N SER A 724 -2.34 23.00 -32.45
CA SER A 724 -1.91 22.11 -31.39
C SER A 724 -2.70 22.34 -30.11
N ILE A 725 -2.98 23.60 -29.75
CA ILE A 725 -3.77 23.94 -28.56
C ILE A 725 -5.17 23.34 -28.64
N ILE A 726 -5.85 23.50 -29.78
CA ILE A 726 -7.20 22.95 -29.97
C ILE A 726 -7.19 21.43 -29.93
N LEU A 727 -6.26 20.79 -30.64
CA LEU A 727 -6.16 19.34 -30.68
C LEU A 727 -5.84 18.74 -29.31
N VAL A 728 -4.84 19.27 -28.60
CA VAL A 728 -4.46 18.79 -27.27
C VAL A 728 -5.59 18.92 -26.28
N TRP A 729 -6.26 20.08 -26.24
CA TRP A 729 -7.35 20.31 -25.31
C TRP A 729 -8.53 19.37 -25.60
N ALA A 730 -8.92 19.26 -26.87
CA ALA A 730 -10.03 18.40 -27.28
C ALA A 730 -9.75 16.91 -27.01
N LEU A 731 -8.54 16.42 -27.34
CA LEU A 731 -8.18 15.02 -27.12
C LEU A 731 -8.01 14.69 -25.63
N SER A 732 -7.39 15.58 -24.85
CA SER A 732 -7.24 15.38 -23.40
C SER A 732 -8.60 15.39 -22.70
N LEU A 733 -9.49 16.31 -23.07
CA LEU A 733 -10.86 16.37 -22.54
C LEU A 733 -11.68 15.13 -22.94
N ALA A 734 -11.61 14.73 -24.21
CA ALA A 734 -12.32 13.55 -24.70
C ALA A 734 -11.85 12.28 -23.98
N LEU A 735 -10.54 12.13 -23.77
CA LEU A 735 -9.98 10.99 -23.04
C LEU A 735 -10.43 10.97 -21.58
N ASP A 736 -10.47 12.13 -20.91
CA ASP A 736 -10.89 12.18 -19.50
C ASP A 736 -12.37 11.90 -19.30
N VAL A 737 -13.23 12.42 -20.19
CA VAL A 737 -14.68 12.21 -20.12
C VAL A 737 -15.09 10.81 -20.59
N ALA A 738 -14.50 10.30 -21.67
CA ALA A 738 -14.90 9.01 -22.23
C ALA A 738 -14.36 7.81 -21.43
N SER A 739 -13.20 7.97 -20.78
CA SER A 739 -12.54 6.89 -20.05
C SER A 739 -11.78 7.47 -18.86
N PRO A 740 -12.43 7.93 -17.77
CA PRO A 740 -11.73 8.37 -16.57
C PRO A 740 -10.93 7.21 -15.95
N PHE A 741 -9.86 7.54 -15.22
CA PHE A 741 -9.09 6.52 -14.51
C PHE A 741 -9.89 5.98 -13.31
N VAL A 742 -9.94 4.65 -13.18
CA VAL A 742 -10.59 3.95 -12.07
C VAL A 742 -9.51 3.29 -11.23
N PRO A 743 -9.41 3.59 -9.92
CA PRO A 743 -8.41 3.00 -9.06
C PRO A 743 -8.80 1.55 -8.73
N TRP A 744 -7.80 0.71 -8.47
CA TRP A 744 -8.02 -0.70 -8.16
C TRP A 744 -6.98 -1.22 -7.17
N ALA A 745 -7.26 -2.36 -6.53
CA ALA A 745 -6.35 -2.99 -5.58
C ALA A 745 -6.32 -4.51 -5.77
N SER A 746 -5.19 -5.12 -5.44
CA SER A 746 -5.01 -6.57 -5.45
C SER A 746 -4.44 -7.07 -4.14
N LEU A 747 -4.84 -8.30 -3.81
CA LEU A 747 -4.24 -9.12 -2.77
C LEU A 747 -3.33 -10.16 -3.44
N SER A 748 -2.05 -10.16 -3.08
CA SER A 748 -1.06 -11.15 -3.51
C SER A 748 0.09 -11.12 -2.50
N ARG A 749 -0.01 -11.95 -1.47
CA ARG A 749 0.97 -12.00 -0.39
C ARG A 749 2.27 -12.65 -0.85
N GLN A 750 3.36 -11.90 -0.76
CA GLN A 750 4.72 -12.36 -1.00
C GLN A 750 5.54 -12.10 0.25
N CYS A 751 6.18 -13.14 0.79
CA CYS A 751 6.91 -13.05 2.04
C CYS A 751 8.31 -13.63 1.92
N GLU A 752 9.22 -13.05 2.69
CA GLU A 752 10.59 -13.47 2.89
C GLU A 752 10.84 -13.67 4.39
N SER A 753 11.59 -14.72 4.73
CA SER A 753 11.85 -15.12 6.11
C SER A 753 13.33 -14.94 6.44
N PRO A 754 13.77 -13.71 6.80
CA PRO A 754 15.20 -13.42 7.01
C PRO A 754 15.82 -14.21 8.17
N ASN A 755 15.03 -14.74 9.11
CA ASN A 755 15.54 -15.55 10.22
C ASN A 755 14.52 -16.62 10.66
N MET A 756 14.02 -17.40 9.70
CA MET A 756 13.02 -18.48 9.91
C MET A 756 11.79 -18.00 10.70
N ASP A 757 11.39 -18.75 11.73
CA ASP A 757 10.24 -18.46 12.59
C ASP A 757 10.41 -17.20 13.45
N ALA A 758 11.60 -16.64 13.57
CA ALA A 758 11.84 -15.46 14.40
C ALA A 758 11.43 -14.14 13.72
N GLN A 759 11.48 -14.05 12.38
CA GLN A 759 11.13 -12.83 11.64
C GLN A 759 10.58 -13.15 10.25
N MET A 760 9.47 -12.51 9.90
CA MET A 760 8.84 -12.59 8.58
C MET A 760 8.52 -11.19 8.02
N ASN A 761 8.90 -10.95 6.76
CA ASN A 761 8.65 -9.70 6.05
C ASN A 761 7.75 -9.97 4.85
N CYS A 762 6.61 -9.28 4.76
CA CYS A 762 5.63 -9.51 3.70
C CYS A 762 5.22 -8.23 2.97
N ILE A 763 5.00 -8.38 1.67
CA ILE A 763 4.26 -7.45 0.83
C ILE A 763 2.93 -8.11 0.52
N THR A 764 1.82 -7.58 1.06
CA THR A 764 0.50 -8.22 0.98
C THR A 764 -0.21 -7.97 -0.36
N GLY A 765 0.11 -6.89 -1.06
CA GLY A 765 -0.56 -6.57 -2.31
C GLY A 765 -0.16 -5.23 -2.91
N CYS A 766 -0.99 -4.74 -3.82
CA CYS A 766 -0.78 -3.47 -4.51
C CYS A 766 -2.08 -2.66 -4.61
N VAL A 767 -1.97 -1.34 -4.47
CA VAL A 767 -3.06 -0.37 -4.65
C VAL A 767 -2.62 0.58 -5.75
N GLU A 768 -3.39 0.67 -6.83
CA GLU A 768 -3.13 1.59 -7.93
C GLU A 768 -4.14 2.74 -7.88
N ILE A 769 -3.66 3.93 -7.52
CA ILE A 769 -4.47 5.16 -7.44
C ILE A 769 -4.25 6.08 -8.64
N GLY A 770 -3.22 5.82 -9.44
CA GLY A 770 -2.97 6.50 -10.70
C GLY A 770 -2.15 5.65 -11.66
N SER A 771 -2.22 5.96 -12.96
CA SER A 771 -1.62 5.13 -14.01
C SER A 771 -0.51 5.87 -14.77
N PHE A 772 0.70 5.30 -14.72
CA PHE A 772 1.82 5.77 -15.54
C PHE A 772 1.55 5.60 -17.05
N THR A 773 0.77 4.60 -17.43
CA THR A 773 0.37 4.39 -18.83
C THR A 773 -0.52 5.52 -19.33
N ARG A 774 -1.50 5.96 -18.52
CA ARG A 774 -2.36 7.11 -18.83
C ARG A 774 -1.56 8.42 -18.86
N PHE A 775 -0.67 8.61 -17.90
CA PHE A 775 0.26 9.74 -17.86
C PHE A 775 1.10 9.82 -19.15
N SER A 776 1.67 8.70 -19.55
CA SER A 776 2.48 8.58 -20.77
C SER A 776 1.64 8.85 -22.02
N LEU A 777 0.42 8.32 -22.10
CA LEU A 777 -0.51 8.57 -23.20
C LEU A 777 -0.84 10.06 -23.33
N LEU A 778 -1.14 10.74 -22.23
CA LEU A 778 -1.41 12.18 -22.23
C LEU A 778 -0.19 12.99 -22.68
N CYS A 779 1.02 12.62 -22.25
CA CYS A 779 2.26 13.23 -22.75
C CYS A 779 2.47 12.98 -24.26
N ILE A 780 2.15 11.78 -24.76
CA ILE A 780 2.20 11.43 -26.18
C ILE A 780 1.19 12.27 -26.97
N ILE A 781 -0.04 12.46 -26.46
CA ILE A 781 -1.07 13.31 -27.09
C ILE A 781 -0.54 14.74 -27.27
N GLN A 782 0.16 15.28 -26.26
CA GLN A 782 0.76 16.62 -26.33
C GLN A 782 1.78 16.69 -27.47
N ALA A 783 2.76 15.79 -27.49
CA ALA A 783 3.82 15.78 -28.51
C ALA A 783 3.27 15.50 -29.92
N ALA A 784 2.41 14.51 -30.08
CA ALA A 784 1.82 14.12 -31.36
C ALA A 784 0.96 15.25 -31.95
N SER A 785 0.15 15.92 -31.13
CA SER A 785 -0.69 17.04 -31.58
C SER A 785 0.14 18.22 -32.09
N VAL A 786 1.28 18.51 -31.44
CA VAL A 786 2.23 19.53 -31.91
C VAL A 786 2.84 19.14 -33.25
N VAL A 787 3.28 17.88 -33.40
CA VAL A 787 3.87 17.38 -34.66
C VAL A 787 2.85 17.37 -35.81
N ILE A 788 1.63 16.89 -35.56
CA ILE A 788 0.55 16.87 -36.55
C ILE A 788 0.20 18.29 -36.98
N SER A 789 0.08 19.22 -36.02
CA SER A 789 -0.21 20.63 -36.31
C SER A 789 0.90 21.28 -37.13
N TYR A 790 2.16 20.95 -36.85
CA TYR A 790 3.30 21.40 -37.64
C TYR A 790 3.26 20.85 -39.08
N ALA A 791 2.99 19.55 -39.24
CA ALA A 791 2.88 18.91 -40.55
C ALA A 791 1.75 19.53 -41.38
N VAL A 792 0.55 19.66 -40.81
CA VAL A 792 -0.60 20.30 -41.46
C VAL A 792 -0.30 21.76 -41.81
N ALA A 793 0.30 22.52 -40.89
CA ALA A 793 0.63 23.92 -41.13
C ALA A 793 1.61 24.12 -42.29
N ARG A 794 2.52 23.16 -42.54
CA ARG A 794 3.45 23.16 -43.67
C ARG A 794 2.78 22.92 -45.03
N PHE A 795 1.67 22.18 -45.06
CA PHE A 795 0.86 21.98 -46.26
C PHE A 795 -0.07 23.18 -46.57
N LEU A 796 -0.28 24.07 -45.60
CA LEU A 796 -1.06 25.30 -45.78
C LEU A 796 -0.14 26.44 -46.25
N ARG A 797 -0.65 27.33 -47.12
CA ARG A 797 0.12 28.50 -47.64
C ARG A 797 0.78 29.29 -46.50
N SER A 798 2.07 29.60 -46.66
CA SER A 798 2.85 30.41 -45.70
C SER A 798 2.21 31.77 -45.50
N THR A 799 2.22 32.27 -44.26
CA THR A 799 1.97 33.69 -43.99
C THR A 799 3.19 34.52 -44.36
N ASN A 800 2.99 35.80 -44.68
CA ASN A 800 4.09 36.72 -45.00
C ASN A 800 5.05 36.82 -43.81
N ARG A 801 6.36 36.83 -44.09
CA ARG A 801 7.39 37.09 -43.08
C ARG A 801 7.19 38.47 -42.49
N VAL A 802 6.91 38.51 -41.19
CA VAL A 802 6.88 39.76 -40.43
C VAL A 802 8.30 40.04 -39.95
N GLN A 803 8.94 41.08 -40.47
CA GLN A 803 10.23 41.56 -39.97
C GLN A 803 9.97 42.32 -38.66
N ALA A 804 10.21 41.66 -37.52
CA ALA A 804 10.12 42.26 -36.21
C ALA A 804 11.52 42.57 -35.64
N PRO A 805 11.67 43.63 -34.81
CA PRO A 805 12.91 43.92 -34.10
C PRO A 805 13.39 42.75 -33.22
N VAL A 806 14.70 42.53 -33.15
CA VAL A 806 15.34 41.47 -32.33
C VAL A 806 15.02 41.61 -30.84
N THR A 807 14.63 42.80 -30.40
CA THR A 807 14.26 43.12 -29.02
C THR A 807 12.91 42.56 -28.57
N ILE A 808 12.10 42.04 -29.50
CA ILE A 808 10.77 41.50 -29.21
C ILE A 808 10.84 39.98 -29.07
N PRO A 809 10.25 39.38 -28.02
CA PRO A 809 10.20 37.93 -27.87
C PRO A 809 9.54 37.26 -29.08
N ALA A 810 10.14 36.18 -29.58
CA ALA A 810 9.67 35.47 -30.77
C ALA A 810 8.21 34.97 -30.63
N VAL A 811 7.85 34.48 -29.44
CA VAL A 811 6.47 34.05 -29.13
C VAL A 811 5.44 35.18 -29.33
N SER A 812 5.80 36.42 -28.97
CA SER A 812 4.94 37.60 -29.15
C SER A 812 4.79 37.98 -30.62
N VAL A 813 5.88 37.90 -31.41
CA VAL A 813 5.86 38.20 -32.84
C VAL A 813 4.93 37.25 -33.61
N HIS A 814 4.89 35.98 -33.20
CA HIS A 814 4.10 34.96 -33.87
C HIS A 814 2.64 34.92 -33.43
N LEU A 815 2.33 35.28 -32.18
CA LEU A 815 0.98 35.15 -31.62
C LEU A 815 0.20 36.47 -31.54
N LEU A 816 0.88 37.62 -31.46
CA LEU A 816 0.25 38.93 -31.27
C LEU A 816 0.26 39.74 -32.57
N ARG A 817 -0.79 40.56 -32.76
CA ARG A 817 -0.91 41.49 -33.88
C ARG A 817 -0.16 42.79 -33.58
N PRO A 818 0.69 43.27 -34.52
CA PRO A 818 1.33 44.59 -34.40
C PRO A 818 0.30 45.71 -34.61
N MET A 819 0.61 46.90 -34.09
CA MET A 819 -0.23 48.08 -34.30
C MET A 819 0.06 48.70 -35.68
N GLU A 820 -0.98 48.99 -36.49
CA GLU A 820 -0.83 49.43 -37.89
C GLU A 820 -0.61 50.96 -38.08
N SER A 821 -0.37 51.72 -37.01
CA SER A 821 -0.32 53.19 -37.09
C SER A 821 1.10 53.76 -37.32
N LYS A 822 1.23 54.66 -38.31
CA LYS A 822 2.48 55.34 -38.70
C LYS A 822 3.05 56.35 -37.67
N THR A 823 2.32 56.64 -36.59
CA THR A 823 2.68 57.68 -35.61
C THR A 823 3.26 57.14 -34.30
N GLN A 824 3.65 55.87 -34.23
CA GLN A 824 3.87 55.19 -32.95
C GLN A 824 5.32 54.97 -32.51
N ARG A 825 5.47 54.95 -31.18
CA ARG A 825 6.73 54.81 -30.44
C ARG A 825 7.11 53.35 -30.14
N PHE A 826 6.20 52.38 -30.26
CA PHE A 826 6.42 50.96 -29.94
C PHE A 826 5.77 50.06 -30.99
N TYR A 827 6.24 48.81 -31.10
CA TYR A 827 5.78 47.83 -32.09
C TYR A 827 4.39 47.22 -31.77
N PHE A 828 4.07 47.06 -30.48
CA PHE A 828 2.74 46.67 -30.00
C PHE A 828 2.06 47.81 -29.23
N ASP A 829 0.75 47.66 -28.97
CA ASP A 829 0.03 48.49 -28.00
C ASP A 829 0.58 48.31 -26.57
N ASN A 830 0.30 49.25 -25.66
CA ASN A 830 0.88 49.24 -24.31
C ASN A 830 0.50 48.00 -23.48
N VAL A 831 -0.70 47.43 -23.70
CA VAL A 831 -1.14 46.20 -23.03
C VAL A 831 -0.33 45.01 -23.52
N SER A 832 -0.20 44.88 -24.84
CA SER A 832 0.56 43.85 -25.54
C SER A 832 2.07 43.96 -25.31
N ASN A 833 2.60 45.18 -25.13
CA ASN A 833 3.99 45.42 -24.71
C ASN A 833 4.25 44.83 -23.32
N VAL A 834 3.38 45.12 -22.34
CA VAL A 834 3.53 44.57 -20.98
C VAL A 834 3.42 43.04 -20.99
N ILE A 835 2.44 42.48 -21.71
CA ILE A 835 2.33 41.03 -21.91
C ILE A 835 3.61 40.43 -22.51
N SER A 836 4.25 41.15 -23.44
CA SER A 836 5.50 40.76 -24.09
C SER A 836 6.77 41.10 -23.29
N GLY A 837 6.65 41.52 -22.03
CA GLY A 837 7.80 41.81 -21.16
C GLY A 837 8.50 43.15 -21.46
N LEU A 838 7.81 44.07 -22.15
CA LEU A 838 8.27 45.43 -22.42
C LEU A 838 7.41 46.41 -21.61
N ILE A 839 7.96 46.97 -20.53
CA ILE A 839 7.24 47.92 -19.67
C ILE A 839 7.47 49.35 -20.20
N PRO A 840 6.44 50.06 -20.70
CA PRO A 840 6.61 51.43 -21.18
C PRO A 840 6.98 52.37 -20.02
N CYS A 841 8.08 53.12 -20.19
CA CYS A 841 8.54 54.14 -19.24
C CYS A 841 8.54 55.52 -19.92
N SER A 842 7.80 56.47 -19.35
CA SER A 842 7.80 57.85 -19.82
C SER A 842 8.78 58.68 -18.98
N LYS A 843 9.98 58.95 -19.50
CA LYS A 843 10.86 60.00 -18.99
C LYS A 843 11.22 60.94 -20.14
N SER A 844 10.86 62.21 -20.01
CA SER A 844 11.37 63.33 -20.82
C SER A 844 11.22 63.20 -22.34
N GLY A 845 10.00 62.94 -22.82
CA GLY A 845 9.63 63.12 -24.25
C GLY A 845 10.13 62.08 -25.24
N HIS A 846 11.02 61.16 -24.82
CA HIS A 846 11.49 60.03 -25.62
C HIS A 846 10.79 58.74 -25.15
N GLY A 847 10.33 57.90 -26.09
CA GLY A 847 9.77 56.61 -25.75
C GLY A 847 10.88 55.68 -25.23
N THR A 848 10.80 55.27 -23.97
CA THR A 848 11.71 54.24 -23.43
C THR A 848 10.87 53.07 -22.92
N ALA A 849 11.29 51.83 -23.16
CA ALA A 849 10.67 50.66 -22.56
C ALA A 849 11.72 49.81 -21.85
N PHE A 850 11.39 49.33 -20.65
CA PHE A 850 12.22 48.37 -19.93
C PHE A 850 11.90 46.96 -20.44
N SER A 851 12.90 46.27 -20.99
CA SER A 851 12.79 44.86 -21.37
C SER A 851 13.13 43.98 -20.19
N VAL A 852 12.15 43.18 -19.74
CA VAL A 852 12.32 42.22 -18.65
C VAL A 852 13.24 41.06 -19.06
N LEU A 853 13.18 40.63 -20.33
CA LEU A 853 14.03 39.55 -20.84
C LEU A 853 15.50 39.96 -20.95
N LEU A 854 15.76 41.20 -21.37
CA LEU A 854 17.12 41.72 -21.56
C LEU A 854 17.64 42.47 -20.33
N TRP A 855 16.77 42.76 -19.35
CA TRP A 855 17.08 43.58 -18.17
C TRP A 855 17.68 44.95 -18.51
N MET A 856 17.19 45.59 -19.60
CA MET A 856 17.71 46.85 -20.14
C MET A 856 16.60 47.81 -20.57
N PHE A 857 16.87 49.12 -20.50
CA PHE A 857 16.03 50.15 -21.10
C PHE A 857 16.33 50.28 -22.60
N ILE A 858 15.30 50.15 -23.43
CA ILE A 858 15.34 50.30 -24.88
C ILE A 858 14.77 51.68 -25.23
N SER A 859 15.59 52.52 -25.87
CA SER A 859 15.16 53.82 -26.41
C SER A 859 14.55 53.64 -27.80
N THR A 860 13.36 54.19 -28.04
CA THR A 860 12.67 54.12 -29.32
C THR A 860 12.86 55.41 -30.12
N SER A 861 14.12 55.71 -30.48
CA SER A 861 14.43 56.75 -31.47
C SER A 861 14.38 56.15 -32.88
N ASN A 862 13.30 56.44 -33.61
CA ASN A 862 13.02 56.10 -35.02
C ASN A 862 13.00 54.59 -35.38
N ALA A 863 11.80 54.12 -35.74
CA ALA A 863 11.49 52.75 -36.13
C ALA A 863 12.25 52.19 -37.36
N GLN A 864 13.14 52.97 -38.00
CA GLN A 864 13.98 52.55 -39.13
C GLN A 864 15.42 52.14 -38.74
N GLU A 865 15.90 52.38 -37.50
CA GLU A 865 17.27 52.00 -37.09
C GLU A 865 17.35 50.75 -36.17
N MET A 866 16.24 50.07 -35.85
CA MET A 866 16.24 48.88 -34.95
C MET A 866 16.74 47.58 -35.60
N THR A 867 17.48 47.65 -36.70
CA THR A 867 18.22 46.50 -37.27
C THR A 867 19.67 46.45 -36.78
N GLU A 868 20.19 47.52 -36.17
CA GLU A 868 21.53 47.56 -35.58
C GLU A 868 21.46 48.04 -34.12
N LEU A 869 21.86 47.17 -33.19
CA LEU A 869 22.15 47.56 -31.81
C LEU A 869 23.30 48.59 -31.82
N LYS A 870 22.99 49.90 -31.85
CA LYS A 870 23.94 50.94 -31.44
C LYS A 870 24.11 50.84 -29.91
N ILE A 871 25.00 49.96 -29.49
CA ILE A 871 25.50 49.92 -28.12
C ILE A 871 26.14 51.30 -27.86
N GLY A 872 25.60 52.05 -26.91
CA GLY A 872 26.23 53.28 -26.42
C GLY A 872 27.65 52.95 -25.96
N ARG A 873 28.65 53.43 -26.71
CA ARG A 873 30.07 53.24 -26.44
C ARG A 873 30.45 53.86 -25.10
N THR A 874 30.85 53.02 -24.15
CA THR A 874 32.11 53.18 -23.43
C THR A 874 33.03 52.06 -23.92
N GLN A 875 34.06 52.41 -24.69
CA GLN A 875 35.05 51.48 -25.26
C GLN A 875 36.18 51.21 -24.23
N PRO A 876 36.99 50.11 -24.34
CA PRO A 876 37.62 49.68 -25.60
C PRO A 876 37.60 48.17 -25.97
N SER A 877 37.52 47.99 -27.30
CA SER A 877 38.08 46.96 -28.20
C SER A 877 38.14 45.48 -27.81
N LEU A 878 37.45 44.65 -28.61
CA LEU A 878 37.99 43.37 -29.09
C LEU A 878 37.47 43.09 -30.51
N HIS A 879 38.41 42.98 -31.44
CA HIS A 879 38.19 42.62 -32.84
C HIS A 879 37.85 41.14 -32.96
N ILE A 880 36.73 40.79 -33.60
CA ILE A 880 36.49 39.44 -34.11
C ILE A 880 36.09 39.56 -35.58
N GLN A 881 36.96 39.05 -36.46
CA GLN A 881 36.72 38.92 -37.89
C GLN A 881 35.58 37.93 -38.15
N HIS A 882 34.59 38.35 -38.93
CA HIS A 882 33.53 37.48 -39.45
C HIS A 882 34.07 36.65 -40.64
N VAL A 883 34.13 35.33 -40.48
CA VAL A 883 34.23 34.38 -41.59
C VAL A 883 32.83 33.83 -41.85
N TRP A 884 32.24 34.20 -42.99
CA TRP A 884 31.03 33.57 -43.51
C TRP A 884 31.40 32.25 -44.19
N SER A 885 30.86 31.11 -43.73
CA SER A 885 30.78 29.91 -44.57
C SER A 885 29.61 28.97 -44.21
N SER A 886 28.86 28.62 -45.26
CA SER A 886 27.98 27.46 -45.49
C SER A 886 26.80 27.15 -44.53
N GLN A 887 25.60 27.06 -45.13
CA GLN A 887 24.29 26.78 -44.52
C GLN A 887 24.08 25.42 -43.80
N PRO A 888 24.87 24.33 -43.97
CA PRO A 888 24.63 23.07 -43.23
C PRO A 888 24.95 23.18 -41.74
N GLY A 889 25.94 23.99 -41.35
CA GLY A 889 26.40 24.10 -39.97
C GLY A 889 25.41 24.79 -39.02
N GLN A 890 24.55 25.66 -39.54
CA GLN A 890 23.53 26.35 -38.73
C GLN A 890 22.39 25.42 -38.34
N HIS A 891 21.94 24.53 -39.24
CA HIS A 891 20.93 23.53 -38.91
C HIS A 891 21.45 22.51 -37.89
N PHE A 892 22.72 22.10 -38.01
CA PHE A 892 23.35 21.17 -37.07
C PHE A 892 23.54 21.80 -35.68
N ARG A 893 23.98 23.06 -35.62
CA ARG A 893 24.10 23.82 -34.35
C ARG A 893 22.75 24.12 -33.71
N ALA A 894 21.71 24.41 -34.51
CA ALA A 894 20.35 24.59 -34.01
C ALA A 894 19.76 23.27 -33.47
N LEU A 895 20.02 22.13 -34.14
CA LEU A 895 19.63 20.82 -33.65
C LEU A 895 20.32 20.49 -32.32
N PHE A 896 21.63 20.76 -32.21
CA PHE A 896 22.37 20.60 -30.96
C PHE A 896 21.89 21.53 -29.85
N GLY A 897 21.53 22.77 -30.18
CA GLY A 897 20.94 23.72 -29.23
C GLY A 897 19.55 23.27 -28.74
N VAL A 898 18.72 22.75 -29.63
CA VAL A 898 17.40 22.17 -29.27
C VAL A 898 17.58 20.90 -28.44
N LEU A 899 18.51 20.01 -28.81
CA LEU A 899 18.85 18.81 -28.03
C LEU A 899 19.41 19.18 -26.65
N PHE A 900 20.26 20.19 -26.56
CA PHE A 900 20.78 20.70 -25.29
C PHE A 900 19.67 21.31 -24.44
N LEU A 901 18.76 22.11 -25.01
CA LEU A 901 17.63 22.68 -24.27
C LEU A 901 16.62 21.62 -23.83
N LEU A 902 16.34 20.63 -24.68
CA LEU A 902 15.53 19.46 -24.33
C LEU A 902 16.24 18.65 -23.23
N ALA A 903 17.54 18.41 -23.35
CA ALA A 903 18.32 17.70 -22.35
C ALA A 903 18.42 18.49 -21.03
N SER A 904 18.49 19.83 -21.04
CA SER A 904 18.45 20.66 -19.84
C SER A 904 17.06 20.69 -19.21
N ALA A 905 15.99 20.78 -20.00
CA ALA A 905 14.62 20.71 -19.50
C ALA A 905 14.31 19.31 -18.93
N VAL A 906 14.74 18.26 -19.62
CA VAL A 906 14.65 16.87 -19.16
C VAL A 906 15.55 16.66 -17.94
N SER A 907 16.76 17.22 -17.90
CA SER A 907 17.65 17.15 -16.73
C SER A 907 17.10 17.89 -15.52
N SER A 908 16.44 19.04 -15.71
CA SER A 908 15.76 19.76 -14.62
C SER A 908 14.52 19.01 -14.16
N ALA A 909 13.75 18.39 -15.06
CA ALA A 909 12.61 17.53 -14.69
C ALA A 909 13.07 16.23 -14.01
N LEU A 910 14.16 15.62 -14.47
CA LEU A 910 14.79 14.45 -13.88
C LEU A 910 15.44 14.77 -12.54
N PHE A 911 15.97 15.98 -12.34
CA PHE A 911 16.46 16.44 -11.03
C PHE A 911 15.34 16.37 -9.98
N PHE A 912 14.12 16.78 -10.34
CA PHE A 912 12.95 16.63 -9.47
C PHE A 912 12.51 15.16 -9.28
N MET A 913 12.70 14.28 -10.28
CA MET A 913 12.46 12.83 -10.13
C MET A 913 13.58 12.10 -9.38
N SER A 914 14.79 12.69 -9.28
CA SER A 914 15.96 12.10 -8.64
C SER A 914 16.06 12.37 -7.13
N LEU A 915 15.14 13.17 -6.58
CA LEU A 915 14.95 13.32 -5.14
C LEU A 915 14.35 12.03 -4.56
N LYS A 916 15.14 10.95 -4.57
CA LYS A 916 14.93 9.82 -3.66
C LYS A 916 15.18 10.33 -2.24
N PRO A 917 14.20 10.26 -1.32
CA PRO A 917 14.56 10.11 0.07
C PRO A 917 15.27 8.75 0.21
N ASN A 918 16.46 8.74 0.80
CA ASN A 918 16.94 7.53 1.47
C ASN A 918 16.00 7.15 2.60
#